data_AF-A0A813Q6B3-F1
#
_entry.id   AF-A0A813Q6B3-F1
#
_cell.length_a   1.000
_cell.length_b   1.000
_cell.length_c   1.000
_cell.angle_alpha   90.00
_cell.angle_beta   90.00
_cell.angle_gamma   90.00
#
_symmetry.space_group_name_H-M   'P 1'
#
loop_
_entity.id
_entity.type
_entity.pdbx_description
1 polymer ?
#
loop_
_entity_poly.entity_id
_entity_poly.type
_entity_poly.pdbx_seq_one_letter_code
_entity_poly.pdbx_strand_id
1 'polypeptide(L)'
;MYRFARILFNRQKYSSFYIPLLSTRNEQYSNKINSSIPFTLLLATSSLSFYEIFKRYRLYALSNNEPIPSTPKGPLIVDNQKPLIEKVPYSKQYNFIADVVEHVAPAVVHIEVDLESMPYFGHFNSSIGTTNGSGFIINETGLILTNAHVVRNKKHVKIKLADGQRFTGTVEHVDMVADLAVVQIDSKQQKLPYLNLGDSDKIRAGEHCIAVGSPLALSSTVTSEFVSNENSSTDDDEPYLTKSNITKPNKEIIEQVRPTSEESIITRKDRPRLEEEGLEYEYKDELDALRRKERLTVDSTNTQYMTIVFNGEFDRDILTYPELLTKSESTQMNTLCERLKKFTDSIDRNKIERDNHIDKDIYKEMCKLKLHGLIIPEEFNGLSLNSQLSVRMFEELAVSPTITTQLLAHTEYGVRSLLVYGTDEQQRYYLPEMATGNMIATACITEAHSGSDIRNIETTATVSNTDPNTYIINGKKMWVTNGLNANVFLVYCKTKERHTSDDYDDRFSFFLVHRDMPGVNISPPISTLGLRGLGLTHIEFKDVKVNVAHHSIGQLGEGLNILRNLHGYVRTTLSGMCVGVGKRLIQLASERAIQRESFSRRLMDQGLIQKRLFHMEIDTYTMESMTYLTSGILDSFSMPVISIESALTKIFATDRLYRLANDCLEIFGVEGIEIGHPVEQYLRDIRPWSMFDVPNDVLRLLTAWEGVMSVSTVIHDFVRKIRNPIHFPGTKLRHLLTSWTTQAQAMRAPFTFKHDLWEKVHPSLGIPAKDLEYAIFVLRNVTKETLTKSGRDIIDNQLYLRRLSEIVMEIFAMTAMLGRSSRAYSIGLKNCEHETEMTFLYCKHARLRIDRFAKEVHEHGYRTGDEHLQHLAKRMLIAKGYPITTPLERTY
;
A
#
# COMPACT_ATOMS: atom_id res chain seq x y z
N MET A 1 -7.30 -41.08 13.31
CA MET A 1 -7.90 -42.02 14.30
C MET A 1 -8.83 -41.28 15.26
N TYR A 2 -9.89 -40.61 14.74
CA TYR A 2 -10.82 -39.79 15.55
C TYR A 2 -12.27 -39.93 15.03
N ARG A 3 -12.66 -41.19 14.77
CA ARG A 3 -14.02 -41.58 14.32
C ARG A 3 -14.62 -42.69 15.19
N PHE A 4 -14.15 -42.76 16.44
CA PHE A 4 -14.49 -43.81 17.42
C PHE A 4 -14.87 -43.25 18.80
N ALA A 5 -15.41 -42.03 18.84
CA ALA A 5 -15.81 -41.32 20.06
C ALA A 5 -17.22 -40.73 19.95
N ARG A 6 -18.22 -41.55 19.58
CA ARG A 6 -19.64 -41.19 19.75
C ARG A 6 -20.61 -42.38 19.83
N ILE A 7 -20.32 -43.36 20.68
CA ILE A 7 -21.29 -44.32 21.23
C ILE A 7 -20.94 -44.49 22.72
N LEU A 8 -21.96 -44.62 23.58
CA LEU A 8 -21.89 -44.72 25.06
C LEU A 8 -21.58 -43.41 25.84
N PHE A 9 -22.57 -42.52 25.89
CA PHE A 9 -22.87 -41.82 27.15
C PHE A 9 -23.84 -42.68 27.96
N ASN A 10 -23.47 -43.15 29.15
CA ASN A 10 -24.46 -43.37 30.21
C ASN A 10 -23.86 -43.47 31.64
N ARG A 11 -24.16 -42.44 32.44
CA ARG A 11 -24.52 -42.46 33.88
C ARG A 11 -23.58 -43.01 34.98
N GLN A 12 -23.54 -42.23 36.08
CA GLN A 12 -23.12 -42.56 37.47
C GLN A 12 -21.59 -42.70 37.70
N LYS A 13 -21.01 -42.36 38.87
CA LYS A 13 -21.43 -41.64 40.11
C LYS A 13 -20.16 -41.34 40.95
N TYR A 14 -20.17 -40.30 41.81
CA TYR A 14 -19.18 -40.03 42.89
C TYR A 14 -17.72 -39.79 42.43
N SER A 15 -16.81 -39.16 43.18
CA SER A 15 -16.89 -38.13 44.26
C SER A 15 -15.48 -37.57 44.53
N SER A 16 -15.37 -36.28 44.87
CA SER A 16 -14.35 -35.65 45.75
C SER A 16 -12.93 -36.25 45.91
N PHE A 17 -11.87 -35.45 45.70
CA PHE A 17 -11.10 -34.81 46.79
C PHE A 17 -10.11 -33.74 46.24
N TYR A 18 -9.47 -32.97 47.15
CA TYR A 18 -8.92 -31.63 46.89
C TYR A 18 -7.62 -31.41 47.73
N ILE A 19 -6.65 -30.63 47.19
CA ILE A 19 -5.50 -29.93 47.83
C ILE A 19 -4.29 -30.77 48.38
N PRO A 20 -3.09 -30.17 48.63
CA PRO A 20 -1.77 -30.77 48.28
C PRO A 20 -0.77 -30.81 49.49
N LEU A 21 0.57 -30.79 49.26
CA LEU A 21 1.59 -29.94 49.96
C LEU A 21 3.07 -30.37 49.75
N LEU A 22 3.98 -29.38 49.71
CA LEU A 22 5.41 -29.32 50.19
C LEU A 22 6.47 -30.33 49.63
N SER A 23 7.60 -29.92 49.02
CA SER A 23 8.83 -29.24 49.54
C SER A 23 9.65 -30.11 50.52
N THR A 24 10.97 -30.35 50.41
CA THR A 24 12.14 -29.46 50.14
C THR A 24 13.42 -30.27 49.83
N ARG A 25 14.46 -29.62 49.22
CA ARG A 25 15.96 -29.75 49.40
C ARG A 25 16.62 -31.14 49.66
N ASN A 26 17.83 -31.49 49.19
CA ASN A 26 18.98 -30.67 48.76
C ASN A 26 19.99 -31.46 47.88
N GLU A 27 20.67 -30.75 46.96
CA GLU A 27 22.09 -30.84 46.52
C GLU A 27 22.86 -32.13 46.09
N GLN A 28 23.76 -31.89 45.11
CA GLN A 28 24.93 -32.65 44.64
C GLN A 28 24.74 -34.01 43.92
N TYR A 29 24.81 -33.97 42.58
CA TYR A 29 25.88 -34.64 41.81
C TYR A 29 26.08 -33.92 40.47
N SER A 30 27.32 -33.88 39.97
CA SER A 30 27.69 -33.16 38.75
C SER A 30 27.92 -34.09 37.54
N ASN A 31 27.96 -33.45 36.36
CA ASN A 31 28.47 -33.92 35.07
C ASN A 31 27.56 -34.77 34.16
N LYS A 32 27.54 -34.33 32.88
CA LYS A 32 27.10 -35.00 31.65
C LYS A 32 25.61 -35.31 31.51
N ILE A 33 24.89 -34.42 30.81
CA ILE A 33 24.46 -34.59 29.40
C ILE A 33 23.73 -33.31 28.94
N ASN A 34 24.13 -32.75 27.80
CA ASN A 34 23.42 -31.65 27.14
C ASN A 34 22.30 -32.20 26.26
N SER A 35 21.04 -31.84 26.53
CA SER A 35 19.94 -31.97 25.56
C SER A 35 18.70 -31.15 25.96
N SER A 36 18.77 -29.83 25.79
CA SER A 36 17.58 -28.95 25.83
C SER A 36 17.03 -28.69 24.43
N ILE A 37 15.84 -29.22 24.16
CA ILE A 37 14.89 -28.74 23.14
C ILE A 37 14.00 -27.73 23.88
N PRO A 38 13.77 -26.49 23.37
CA PRO A 38 12.90 -26.32 22.20
C PRO A 38 13.21 -25.17 21.23
N PHE A 39 12.63 -25.30 20.03
CA PHE A 39 12.14 -24.25 19.12
C PHE A 39 12.77 -22.84 19.20
N THR A 40 13.45 -22.45 18.12
CA THR A 40 13.04 -21.23 17.38
C THR A 40 13.16 -21.51 15.88
N LEU A 41 12.08 -21.20 15.16
CA LEU A 41 12.02 -21.16 13.70
C LEU A 41 12.37 -19.73 13.28
N LEU A 42 13.39 -19.53 12.45
CA LEU A 42 13.60 -18.26 11.75
C LEU A 42 13.74 -18.50 10.25
N LEU A 43 12.89 -17.83 9.48
CA LEU A 43 13.01 -17.62 8.05
C LEU A 43 13.62 -16.22 7.86
N ALA A 44 14.60 -16.10 6.98
CA ALA A 44 14.97 -14.86 6.29
C ALA A 44 15.71 -15.25 5.01
N THR A 45 15.52 -14.47 3.95
CA THR A 45 15.90 -14.81 2.58
C THR A 45 17.10 -14.01 2.09
N SER A 46 17.89 -14.63 1.19
CA SER A 46 18.63 -14.03 0.07
C SER A 46 19.67 -12.91 0.33
N SER A 47 20.48 -12.66 -0.71
CA SER A 47 21.11 -11.36 -0.98
C SER A 47 22.24 -10.86 -0.06
N LEU A 48 23.02 -11.69 0.65
CA LEU A 48 24.30 -11.20 1.23
C LEU A 48 25.49 -12.20 1.28
N SER A 49 25.31 -13.48 0.93
CA SER A 49 26.32 -14.52 1.21
C SER A 49 27.45 -14.68 0.17
N PHE A 50 27.46 -13.94 -0.93
CA PHE A 50 28.42 -14.17 -2.03
C PHE A 50 29.83 -13.61 -1.80
N TYR A 51 30.03 -12.72 -0.82
CA TYR A 51 31.30 -12.02 -0.65
C TYR A 51 32.30 -12.74 0.29
N GLU A 52 31.85 -13.27 1.43
CA GLU A 52 32.73 -13.92 2.43
C GLU A 52 33.12 -15.38 2.10
N ILE A 53 32.58 -15.96 1.03
CA ILE A 53 32.92 -17.35 0.64
C ILE A 53 34.24 -17.40 -0.16
N PHE A 54 34.48 -16.43 -1.04
CA PHE A 54 35.67 -16.44 -1.92
C PHE A 54 36.99 -16.32 -1.14
N LYS A 55 37.00 -15.52 -0.07
CA LYS A 55 38.15 -15.36 0.84
C LYS A 55 38.61 -16.66 1.49
N ARG A 56 37.73 -17.67 1.63
CA ARG A 56 38.03 -18.91 2.35
C ARG A 56 38.48 -20.07 1.45
N TYR A 57 38.19 -20.02 0.15
CA TYR A 57 38.48 -21.13 -0.77
C TYR A 57 39.11 -20.78 -2.13
N ARG A 58 39.32 -19.50 -2.50
CA ARG A 58 40.21 -19.03 -3.60
C ARG A 58 39.96 -19.59 -5.02
N LEU A 59 38.83 -19.30 -5.66
CA LEU A 59 38.50 -19.93 -6.97
C LEU A 59 37.72 -19.05 -7.99
N TYR A 60 38.32 -18.76 -9.17
CA TYR A 60 37.67 -18.18 -10.37
C TYR A 60 38.42 -18.51 -11.70
N ALA A 61 37.73 -18.87 -12.78
CA ALA A 61 38.36 -19.25 -14.06
C ALA A 61 38.90 -18.06 -14.89
N LEU A 62 40.07 -18.23 -15.54
CA LEU A 62 40.52 -17.37 -16.64
C LEU A 62 40.89 -18.21 -17.88
N SER A 63 40.53 -17.70 -19.07
CA SER A 63 40.93 -18.25 -20.37
C SER A 63 42.32 -17.75 -20.79
N ASN A 64 43.03 -18.52 -21.62
CA ASN A 64 44.47 -18.44 -21.81
C ASN A 64 44.97 -17.26 -22.69
N ASN A 65 46.26 -16.92 -22.48
CA ASN A 65 47.04 -15.94 -23.22
C ASN A 65 47.18 -16.26 -24.73
N GLU A 66 47.06 -15.25 -25.59
CA GLU A 66 47.78 -15.17 -26.87
C GLU A 66 48.39 -13.76 -27.08
N PRO A 67 49.53 -13.63 -27.80
CA PRO A 67 50.25 -12.37 -27.94
C PRO A 67 49.68 -11.45 -29.04
N ILE A 68 49.72 -10.14 -28.79
CA ILE A 68 49.25 -9.09 -29.70
C ILE A 68 50.11 -9.04 -30.99
N PRO A 69 49.53 -9.16 -32.20
CA PRO A 69 50.28 -9.03 -33.45
C PRO A 69 50.68 -7.57 -33.75
N SER A 70 51.93 -7.36 -34.15
CA SER A 70 52.45 -6.06 -34.59
C SER A 70 51.92 -5.64 -35.96
N THR A 71 51.64 -4.34 -36.14
CA THR A 71 51.17 -3.75 -37.40
C THR A 71 52.19 -3.85 -38.55
N PRO A 72 51.81 -4.35 -39.74
CA PRO A 72 52.63 -4.24 -40.94
C PRO A 72 52.59 -2.82 -41.53
N LYS A 73 53.77 -2.25 -41.82
CA LYS A 73 53.91 -1.07 -42.70
C LYS A 73 54.20 -1.56 -44.12
N GLY A 74 53.36 -1.21 -45.10
CA GLY A 74 53.62 -1.47 -46.52
C GLY A 74 52.38 -1.35 -47.41
N PRO A 75 52.47 -0.75 -48.62
CA PRO A 75 51.33 -0.61 -49.52
C PRO A 75 51.29 -1.73 -50.59
N LEU A 76 50.18 -2.46 -50.69
CA LEU A 76 49.84 -3.34 -51.82
C LEU A 76 48.34 -3.16 -52.12
N ILE A 77 47.99 -2.42 -53.18
CA ILE A 77 47.78 -2.92 -54.55
C ILE A 77 46.54 -3.84 -54.64
N VAL A 78 45.53 -3.35 -55.36
CA VAL A 78 44.24 -4.01 -55.57
C VAL A 78 44.37 -5.04 -56.69
N ASP A 79 44.07 -6.30 -56.38
CA ASP A 79 43.90 -7.36 -57.39
C ASP A 79 42.42 -7.77 -57.46
N ASN A 80 41.83 -7.63 -58.65
CA ASN A 80 40.40 -7.76 -58.90
C ASN A 80 40.01 -9.20 -59.26
N GLN A 81 40.14 -10.14 -58.30
CA GLN A 81 39.41 -11.42 -58.32
C GLN A 81 39.57 -12.21 -57.01
N LYS A 82 38.56 -12.15 -56.12
CA LYS A 82 38.35 -13.11 -55.01
C LYS A 82 36.85 -13.13 -54.64
N PRO A 83 36.32 -14.26 -54.14
CA PRO A 83 34.89 -14.43 -53.92
C PRO A 83 34.36 -13.54 -52.80
N LEU A 84 33.05 -13.34 -52.79
CA LEU A 84 32.32 -12.69 -51.69
C LEU A 84 32.71 -13.35 -50.36
N ILE A 85 33.35 -12.57 -49.48
CA ILE A 85 33.57 -12.95 -48.09
C ILE A 85 32.19 -13.16 -47.46
N GLU A 86 31.90 -14.37 -46.98
CA GLU A 86 30.74 -14.60 -46.12
C GLU A 86 30.86 -13.64 -44.93
N LYS A 87 29.95 -12.67 -44.86
CA LYS A 87 29.81 -11.82 -43.67
C LYS A 87 29.36 -12.72 -42.54
N VAL A 88 30.32 -13.15 -41.71
CA VAL A 88 30.05 -13.73 -40.39
C VAL A 88 29.03 -12.82 -39.71
N PRO A 89 27.86 -13.32 -39.30
CA PRO A 89 26.80 -12.47 -38.76
C PRO A 89 27.32 -11.74 -37.52
N TYR A 90 26.87 -10.50 -37.30
CA TYR A 90 27.33 -9.66 -36.18
C TYR A 90 27.24 -10.35 -34.81
N SER A 91 26.28 -11.26 -34.63
CA SER A 91 26.12 -12.11 -33.45
C SER A 91 27.29 -13.06 -33.17
N LYS A 92 28.12 -13.38 -34.17
CA LYS A 92 29.38 -14.14 -34.07
C LYS A 92 30.65 -13.26 -34.08
N GLN A 93 30.50 -11.94 -34.11
CA GLN A 93 31.64 -11.01 -34.03
C GLN A 93 31.72 -10.23 -32.71
N TYR A 94 30.60 -10.05 -31.99
CA TYR A 94 30.52 -9.14 -30.84
C TYR A 94 29.65 -9.66 -29.67
N ASN A 95 29.55 -10.97 -29.46
CA ASN A 95 28.68 -11.54 -28.41
C ASN A 95 29.43 -12.41 -27.39
N PHE A 96 30.43 -11.80 -26.73
CA PHE A 96 31.25 -12.43 -25.69
C PHE A 96 30.45 -13.20 -24.63
N ILE A 97 29.27 -12.71 -24.23
CA ILE A 97 28.41 -13.40 -23.25
C ILE A 97 27.91 -14.74 -23.82
N ALA A 98 27.47 -14.78 -25.08
CA ALA A 98 27.08 -16.03 -25.73
C ALA A 98 28.27 -16.97 -25.91
N ASP A 99 29.46 -16.45 -26.26
CA ASP A 99 30.68 -17.25 -26.43
C ASP A 99 31.10 -17.92 -25.09
N VAL A 100 31.03 -17.19 -23.97
CA VAL A 100 31.27 -17.73 -22.63
C VAL A 100 30.21 -18.77 -22.26
N VAL A 101 28.92 -18.51 -22.56
CA VAL A 101 27.83 -19.45 -22.26
C VAL A 101 27.94 -20.72 -23.10
N GLU A 102 28.35 -20.65 -24.37
CA GLU A 102 28.59 -21.82 -25.23
C GLU A 102 29.71 -22.71 -24.65
N HIS A 103 30.74 -22.11 -24.04
CA HIS A 103 31.81 -22.84 -23.37
C HIS A 103 31.41 -23.41 -22.01
N VAL A 104 30.61 -22.67 -21.22
CA VAL A 104 30.28 -23.00 -19.82
C VAL A 104 29.07 -23.93 -19.69
N ALA A 105 28.04 -23.76 -20.54
CA ALA A 105 26.76 -24.47 -20.44
C ALA A 105 26.86 -26.02 -20.40
N PRO A 106 27.78 -26.70 -21.11
CA PRO A 106 27.92 -28.15 -21.04
C PRO A 106 28.20 -28.69 -19.62
N ALA A 107 28.89 -27.91 -18.78
CA ALA A 107 29.24 -28.28 -17.41
C ALA A 107 28.17 -27.88 -16.36
N VAL A 108 27.12 -27.17 -16.77
CA VAL A 108 25.99 -26.79 -15.90
C VAL A 108 25.04 -27.97 -15.77
N VAL A 109 24.63 -28.28 -14.54
CA VAL A 109 23.73 -29.39 -14.24
C VAL A 109 22.43 -28.91 -13.59
N HIS A 110 21.34 -29.59 -13.91
CA HIS A 110 20.07 -29.47 -13.24
C HIS A 110 19.93 -30.54 -12.16
N ILE A 111 19.56 -30.15 -10.94
CA ILE A 111 19.43 -31.05 -9.79
C ILE A 111 17.96 -31.17 -9.42
N GLU A 112 17.43 -32.39 -9.43
CA GLU A 112 16.07 -32.76 -9.06
C GLU A 112 16.07 -33.52 -7.72
N VAL A 113 15.23 -33.07 -6.79
CA VAL A 113 15.05 -33.69 -5.46
C VAL A 113 13.61 -34.15 -5.29
N ASP A 114 13.41 -35.45 -5.12
CA ASP A 114 12.13 -36.03 -4.75
C ASP A 114 11.78 -35.66 -3.29
N LEU A 115 10.59 -35.09 -3.07
CA LEU A 115 10.02 -34.97 -1.72
C LEU A 115 9.61 -36.36 -1.21
N GLU A 116 10.10 -36.73 -0.02
CA GLU A 116 9.65 -37.95 0.65
C GLU A 116 8.23 -37.75 1.21
N SER A 117 7.40 -38.78 1.11
CA SER A 117 6.01 -38.74 1.52
C SER A 117 5.85 -38.85 3.04
N MET A 118 5.40 -37.76 3.68
CA MET A 118 4.80 -37.83 5.02
C MET A 118 3.39 -38.44 4.90
N PRO A 119 3.07 -39.54 5.61
CA PRO A 119 1.75 -40.17 5.56
C PRO A 119 0.72 -39.36 6.37
N TYR A 120 0.14 -38.33 5.77
CA TYR A 120 -1.03 -37.62 6.30
C TYR A 120 -2.35 -38.16 5.70
N PHE A 121 -3.41 -38.16 6.50
CA PHE A 121 -4.69 -38.81 6.17
C PHE A 121 -5.41 -38.20 4.95
N GLY A 122 -5.64 -39.02 3.90
CA GLY A 122 -6.81 -38.88 3.02
C GLY A 122 -6.56 -38.53 1.54
N HIS A 123 -6.32 -39.57 0.73
CA HIS A 123 -6.63 -39.67 -0.71
C HIS A 123 -6.72 -38.36 -1.54
N PHE A 124 -5.57 -37.93 -2.07
CA PHE A 124 -5.47 -37.33 -3.41
C PHE A 124 -4.13 -37.78 -4.03
N ASN A 125 -4.17 -38.47 -5.17
CA ASN A 125 -2.97 -38.71 -5.98
C ASN A 125 -2.72 -37.45 -6.84
N SER A 126 -2.04 -36.47 -6.28
CA SER A 126 -1.43 -35.37 -7.02
C SER A 126 0.07 -35.64 -7.18
N SER A 127 0.61 -35.37 -8.37
CA SER A 127 2.03 -35.58 -8.70
C SER A 127 2.96 -34.88 -7.70
N ILE A 128 4.01 -35.61 -7.32
CA ILE A 128 5.04 -35.21 -6.35
C ILE A 128 5.67 -33.88 -6.80
N GLY A 129 5.70 -32.89 -5.90
CA GLY A 129 6.51 -31.71 -6.11
C GLY A 129 7.99 -32.08 -6.03
N THR A 130 8.75 -31.85 -7.09
CA THR A 130 10.20 -31.89 -7.05
C THR A 130 10.73 -30.54 -6.60
N THR A 131 11.66 -30.52 -5.66
CA THR A 131 12.50 -29.34 -5.44
C THR A 131 13.62 -29.39 -6.46
N ASN A 132 13.93 -28.26 -7.10
CA ASN A 132 14.92 -28.22 -8.18
C ASN A 132 15.91 -27.07 -8.01
N GLY A 133 17.13 -27.30 -8.50
CA GLY A 133 18.24 -26.35 -8.40
C GLY A 133 19.27 -26.57 -9.49
N SER A 134 20.42 -25.92 -9.35
CA SER A 134 21.52 -25.97 -10.33
C SER A 134 22.86 -26.21 -9.66
N GLY A 135 23.82 -26.69 -10.43
CA GLY A 135 25.20 -26.80 -10.02
C GLY A 135 26.14 -26.83 -11.22
N PHE A 136 27.43 -26.95 -10.95
CA PHE A 136 28.47 -27.06 -11.97
C PHE A 136 29.34 -28.28 -11.70
N ILE A 137 29.70 -29.03 -12.75
CA ILE A 137 30.74 -30.04 -12.66
C ILE A 137 32.09 -29.32 -12.58
N ILE A 138 32.91 -29.66 -11.58
CA ILE A 138 34.18 -28.98 -11.29
C ILE A 138 35.43 -29.83 -11.53
N ASN A 139 35.27 -31.10 -11.92
CA ASN A 139 36.38 -31.96 -12.36
C ASN A 139 35.92 -33.09 -13.30
N GLU A 140 36.88 -33.80 -13.91
CA GLU A 140 36.59 -34.94 -14.80
C GLU A 140 36.01 -36.18 -14.09
N THR A 141 36.04 -36.23 -12.75
CA THR A 141 35.49 -37.35 -11.96
C THR A 141 34.00 -37.20 -11.68
N GLY A 142 33.33 -36.12 -12.10
CA GLY A 142 31.91 -35.90 -11.85
C GLY A 142 31.58 -35.32 -10.47
N LEU A 143 32.51 -34.59 -9.88
CA LEU A 143 32.27 -33.80 -8.67
C LEU A 143 31.49 -32.53 -9.05
N ILE A 144 30.37 -32.28 -8.38
CA ILE A 144 29.45 -31.16 -8.66
C ILE A 144 29.39 -30.24 -7.44
N LEU A 145 29.52 -28.93 -7.71
CA LEU A 145 29.31 -27.87 -6.73
C LEU A 145 27.90 -27.29 -6.88
N THR A 146 27.17 -27.15 -5.77
CA THR A 146 25.80 -26.59 -5.72
C THR A 146 25.55 -25.92 -4.37
N ASN A 147 24.39 -25.29 -4.19
CA ASN A 147 24.00 -24.71 -2.91
C ASN A 147 23.57 -25.78 -1.90
N ALA A 148 23.90 -25.59 -0.62
CA ALA A 148 23.52 -26.51 0.45
C ALA A 148 22.01 -26.67 0.56
N HIS A 149 21.24 -25.58 0.43
CA HIS A 149 19.79 -25.62 0.52
C HIS A 149 19.12 -26.46 -0.58
N VAL A 150 19.76 -26.65 -1.75
CA VAL A 150 19.23 -27.47 -2.86
C VAL A 150 19.22 -28.95 -2.49
N VAL A 151 20.24 -29.42 -1.77
CA VAL A 151 20.44 -30.86 -1.47
C VAL A 151 20.30 -31.22 0.01
N ARG A 152 19.92 -30.23 0.85
CA ARG A 152 19.78 -30.39 2.31
C ARG A 152 18.87 -31.56 2.69
N ASN A 153 19.32 -32.34 3.67
CA ASN A 153 18.63 -33.53 4.19
C ASN A 153 18.42 -34.67 3.16
N LYS A 154 19.14 -34.67 2.04
CA LYS A 154 19.12 -35.77 1.05
C LYS A 154 20.47 -36.46 1.02
N LYS A 155 20.44 -37.79 1.03
CA LYS A 155 21.65 -38.60 0.78
C LYS A 155 21.93 -38.75 -0.71
N HIS A 156 20.88 -38.75 -1.53
CA HIS A 156 20.94 -39.00 -2.98
C HIS A 156 20.03 -37.98 -3.69
N VAL A 157 20.44 -37.52 -4.86
CA VAL A 157 19.69 -36.58 -5.72
C VAL A 157 19.73 -37.05 -7.17
N LYS A 158 18.76 -36.64 -7.99
CA LYS A 158 18.78 -36.87 -9.44
C LYS A 158 19.46 -35.69 -10.11
N ILE A 159 20.32 -35.96 -11.07
CA ILE A 159 21.07 -34.94 -11.82
C ILE A 159 20.79 -35.13 -13.30
N LYS A 160 20.61 -34.03 -14.02
CA LYS A 160 20.43 -33.99 -15.47
C LYS A 160 21.46 -33.03 -16.07
N LEU A 161 22.22 -33.50 -17.06
CA LEU A 161 23.20 -32.70 -17.80
C LEU A 161 22.54 -31.90 -18.93
N ALA A 162 23.28 -30.93 -19.49
CA ALA A 162 22.82 -30.10 -20.61
C ALA A 162 22.46 -30.91 -21.88
N ASP A 163 23.14 -32.04 -22.12
CA ASP A 163 22.84 -32.96 -23.22
C ASP A 163 21.61 -33.88 -22.98
N GLY A 164 21.00 -33.78 -21.79
CA GLY A 164 19.85 -34.57 -21.37
C GLY A 164 20.16 -35.89 -20.66
N GLN A 165 21.44 -36.29 -20.54
CA GLN A 165 21.83 -37.46 -19.72
C GLN A 165 21.40 -37.29 -18.26
N ARG A 166 21.09 -38.41 -17.59
CA ARG A 166 20.64 -38.42 -16.19
C ARG A 166 21.49 -39.34 -15.32
N PHE A 167 21.85 -38.85 -14.14
CA PHE A 167 22.67 -39.53 -13.14
C PHE A 167 21.98 -39.50 -11.77
N THR A 168 22.37 -40.42 -10.88
CA THR A 168 22.10 -40.32 -9.45
C THR A 168 23.36 -39.82 -8.76
N GLY A 169 23.27 -38.69 -8.07
CA GLY A 169 24.37 -38.12 -7.30
C GLY A 169 24.26 -38.45 -5.82
N THR A 170 25.40 -38.70 -5.18
CA THR A 170 25.52 -38.86 -3.73
C THR A 170 25.99 -37.54 -3.13
N VAL A 171 25.31 -37.05 -2.10
CA VAL A 171 25.72 -35.82 -1.40
C VAL A 171 26.85 -36.17 -0.44
N GLU A 172 28.05 -35.64 -0.68
CA GLU A 172 29.25 -35.96 0.11
C GLU A 172 29.42 -35.01 1.29
N HIS A 173 29.35 -33.71 1.02
CA HIS A 173 29.57 -32.65 2.00
C HIS A 173 28.55 -31.52 1.84
N VAL A 174 28.15 -30.93 2.97
CA VAL A 174 27.19 -29.82 3.05
C VAL A 174 27.65 -28.86 4.14
N ASP A 175 28.03 -27.64 3.75
CA ASP A 175 28.26 -26.51 4.64
C ASP A 175 27.01 -25.63 4.64
N MET A 176 26.27 -25.66 5.76
CA MET A 176 25.06 -24.86 5.94
C MET A 176 25.32 -23.38 6.24
N VAL A 177 26.56 -23.00 6.56
CA VAL A 177 26.95 -21.61 6.88
C VAL A 177 27.36 -20.89 5.59
N ALA A 178 28.14 -21.56 4.74
CA ALA A 178 28.51 -21.08 3.41
C ALA A 178 27.44 -21.35 2.33
N ASP A 179 26.32 -21.97 2.68
CA ASP A 179 25.31 -22.50 1.75
C ASP A 179 25.91 -23.29 0.57
N LEU A 180 26.93 -24.12 0.84
CA LEU A 180 27.69 -24.85 -0.18
C LEU A 180 27.54 -26.37 0.00
N ALA A 181 27.35 -27.11 -1.09
CA ALA A 181 27.34 -28.56 -1.06
C ALA A 181 28.06 -29.18 -2.26
N VAL A 182 28.60 -30.37 -2.02
CA VAL A 182 29.34 -31.17 -2.98
C VAL A 182 28.59 -32.48 -3.23
N VAL A 183 28.35 -32.78 -4.50
CA VAL A 183 27.61 -33.96 -4.95
C VAL A 183 28.44 -34.73 -5.96
N GLN A 184 28.60 -36.04 -5.76
CA GLN A 184 29.41 -36.90 -6.62
C GLN A 184 28.51 -37.81 -7.46
N ILE A 185 28.69 -37.84 -8.78
CA ILE A 185 28.02 -38.79 -9.70
C ILE A 185 28.95 -39.92 -10.13
N ASP A 186 28.41 -41.13 -10.26
CA ASP A 186 29.16 -42.33 -10.67
C ASP A 186 29.18 -42.45 -12.21
N SER A 187 30.08 -41.71 -12.87
CA SER A 187 30.26 -41.72 -14.33
C SER A 187 31.18 -42.86 -14.78
N LYS A 188 30.66 -44.10 -14.80
CA LYS A 188 31.40 -45.32 -15.18
C LYS A 188 31.84 -45.31 -16.66
N GLN A 189 32.99 -44.68 -16.93
CA GLN A 189 33.71 -44.64 -18.23
C GLN A 189 33.30 -43.54 -19.24
N GLN A 190 32.98 -42.32 -18.80
CA GLN A 190 32.86 -41.18 -19.71
C GLN A 190 33.49 -39.91 -19.13
N LYS A 191 34.31 -39.20 -19.92
CA LYS A 191 34.83 -37.87 -19.54
C LYS A 191 33.68 -36.86 -19.58
N LEU A 192 33.43 -36.23 -18.45
CA LEU A 192 32.40 -35.20 -18.31
C LEU A 192 32.96 -33.80 -18.63
N PRO A 193 32.16 -32.90 -19.21
CA PRO A 193 32.50 -31.48 -19.27
C PRO A 193 32.55 -30.90 -17.85
N TYR A 194 33.57 -30.11 -17.54
CA TYR A 194 33.75 -29.48 -16.23
C TYR A 194 34.30 -28.07 -16.36
N LEU A 195 34.06 -27.24 -15.35
CA LEU A 195 34.63 -25.90 -15.23
C LEU A 195 35.89 -25.94 -14.39
N ASN A 196 36.93 -25.25 -14.88
CA ASN A 196 38.07 -24.93 -14.03
C ASN A 196 37.65 -23.87 -13.00
N LEU A 197 38.08 -24.09 -11.77
CA LEU A 197 38.07 -23.14 -10.67
C LEU A 197 39.49 -22.51 -10.55
N GLY A 198 39.73 -21.54 -9.65
CA GLY A 198 41.08 -21.01 -9.31
C GLY A 198 41.53 -19.78 -10.09
N ASP A 199 41.44 -18.53 -9.60
CA ASP A 199 41.56 -17.99 -8.22
C ASP A 199 40.83 -16.62 -8.07
N SER A 200 40.17 -16.35 -6.92
CA SER A 200 39.38 -15.13 -6.65
C SER A 200 40.18 -13.90 -6.23
N ASP A 201 41.39 -14.08 -5.69
CA ASP A 201 42.25 -12.99 -5.21
C ASP A 201 42.81 -12.10 -6.34
N LYS A 202 42.42 -12.38 -7.59
CA LYS A 202 42.86 -11.69 -8.82
C LYS A 202 41.75 -10.92 -9.54
N ILE A 203 40.52 -10.97 -9.05
CA ILE A 203 39.37 -10.25 -9.63
C ILE A 203 39.55 -8.75 -9.44
N ARG A 204 39.15 -7.97 -10.45
CA ARG A 204 39.17 -6.49 -10.38
C ARG A 204 37.79 -5.86 -10.51
N ALA A 205 37.61 -4.73 -9.83
CA ALA A 205 36.45 -3.88 -10.04
C ALA A 205 36.37 -3.44 -11.51
N GLY A 206 35.18 -3.56 -12.11
CA GLY A 206 34.93 -3.36 -13.54
C GLY A 206 35.03 -4.62 -14.41
N GLU A 207 35.44 -5.77 -13.87
CA GLU A 207 35.40 -7.04 -14.63
C GLU A 207 33.96 -7.58 -14.76
N HIS A 208 33.68 -8.24 -15.89
CA HIS A 208 32.38 -8.85 -16.15
C HIS A 208 32.16 -10.09 -15.28
N CYS A 209 31.02 -10.14 -14.59
CA CYS A 209 30.54 -11.31 -13.87
C CYS A 209 29.36 -11.93 -14.63
N ILE A 210 29.45 -13.22 -15.00
CA ILE A 210 28.38 -13.93 -15.71
C ILE A 210 27.94 -15.12 -14.85
N ALA A 211 26.68 -15.10 -14.42
CA ALA A 211 26.05 -16.23 -13.74
C ALA A 211 25.24 -17.06 -14.74
N VAL A 212 25.51 -18.36 -14.80
CA VAL A 212 24.80 -19.32 -15.66
C VAL A 212 24.15 -20.40 -14.81
N GLY A 213 22.88 -20.73 -15.05
CA GLY A 213 22.16 -21.74 -14.27
C GLY A 213 21.06 -22.45 -15.05
N SER A 214 20.45 -23.46 -14.44
CA SER A 214 19.25 -24.15 -14.95
C SER A 214 18.17 -24.24 -13.86
N PRO A 215 17.69 -23.10 -13.32
CA PRO A 215 16.59 -23.08 -12.36
C PRO A 215 15.29 -23.53 -13.02
N LEU A 216 14.37 -24.13 -12.25
CA LEU A 216 13.02 -24.48 -12.69
C LEU A 216 12.92 -25.33 -13.98
N ALA A 217 14.00 -26.07 -14.31
CA ALA A 217 14.17 -26.84 -15.55
C ALA A 217 14.18 -26.02 -16.85
N LEU A 218 14.43 -24.70 -16.76
CA LEU A 218 14.79 -23.87 -17.89
C LEU A 218 16.22 -24.18 -18.35
N SER A 219 16.44 -24.28 -19.66
CA SER A 219 17.76 -24.48 -20.24
C SER A 219 18.57 -23.19 -20.18
N SER A 220 19.68 -23.18 -19.45
CA SER A 220 20.71 -22.12 -19.46
C SER A 220 20.18 -20.69 -19.29
N THR A 221 19.66 -20.37 -18.11
CA THR A 221 19.46 -18.97 -17.68
C THR A 221 20.81 -18.28 -17.53
N VAL A 222 20.95 -17.06 -18.04
CA VAL A 222 22.18 -16.26 -18.02
C VAL A 222 21.89 -14.87 -17.47
N THR A 223 22.68 -14.44 -16.49
CA THR A 223 22.71 -13.07 -15.96
C THR A 223 24.12 -12.52 -16.10
N SER A 224 24.28 -11.24 -16.47
CA SER A 224 25.58 -10.60 -16.65
C SER A 224 25.61 -9.24 -15.97
N GLU A 225 26.63 -8.99 -15.15
CA GLU A 225 26.85 -7.79 -14.36
C GLU A 225 28.34 -7.41 -14.35
N PHE A 226 28.73 -6.43 -13.53
CA PHE A 226 30.12 -6.00 -13.32
C PHE A 226 30.49 -6.05 -11.84
N VAL A 227 31.73 -6.44 -11.52
CA VAL A 227 32.25 -6.38 -10.15
C VAL A 227 32.39 -4.91 -9.72
N SER A 228 31.74 -4.52 -8.61
CA SER A 228 31.64 -3.11 -8.22
C SER A 228 32.69 -2.63 -7.22
N ASN A 229 33.23 -3.51 -6.36
CA ASN A 229 34.32 -3.22 -5.42
C ASN A 229 34.99 -4.53 -4.96
N GLU A 230 36.29 -4.49 -4.66
CA GLU A 230 37.09 -5.64 -4.23
C GLU A 230 37.18 -5.80 -2.70
N ASN A 231 37.08 -4.70 -1.93
CA ASN A 231 37.35 -4.72 -0.49
C ASN A 231 36.22 -4.10 0.37
N SER A 232 35.51 -4.97 1.10
CA SER A 232 34.71 -4.62 2.27
C SER A 232 34.87 -5.68 3.37
N SER A 233 36.07 -5.79 3.94
CA SER A 233 36.28 -6.56 5.17
C SER A 233 35.60 -5.86 6.35
N THR A 234 34.60 -6.51 6.93
CA THR A 234 34.21 -6.24 8.32
C THR A 234 35.12 -7.03 9.24
N ASP A 235 36.30 -6.47 9.55
CA ASP A 235 37.12 -6.93 10.66
C ASP A 235 36.47 -6.46 11.97
N ASP A 236 35.53 -7.25 12.48
CA ASP A 236 35.02 -7.17 13.86
C ASP A 236 34.58 -8.59 14.28
N ASP A 237 35.31 -9.19 15.23
CA ASP A 237 34.91 -10.42 15.90
C ASP A 237 33.76 -10.12 16.88
N GLU A 238 32.65 -10.87 16.75
CA GLU A 238 31.41 -10.86 17.56
C GLU A 238 30.36 -9.74 17.32
N PRO A 239 29.05 -10.02 17.62
CA PRO A 239 28.04 -9.86 16.56
C PRO A 239 27.16 -8.60 16.60
N TYR A 240 27.03 -7.98 15.43
CA TYR A 240 25.86 -7.25 14.90
C TYR A 240 24.99 -6.43 15.87
N LEU A 241 25.34 -5.15 16.09
CA LEU A 241 24.43 -4.00 15.89
C LEU A 241 25.06 -2.63 16.27
N THR A 242 25.56 -1.88 15.27
CA THR A 242 25.52 -0.40 15.33
C THR A 242 25.52 0.24 13.93
N LYS A 243 24.88 1.42 13.82
CA LYS A 243 24.81 2.22 12.58
C LYS A 243 25.95 3.26 12.48
N SER A 244 26.22 3.65 11.23
CA SER A 244 26.73 4.94 10.75
C SER A 244 28.16 5.39 11.10
N ASN A 245 28.97 5.59 10.06
CA ASN A 245 29.66 6.85 9.73
C ASN A 245 29.85 6.94 8.19
N ILE A 246 29.41 8.03 7.53
CA ILE A 246 30.21 9.11 6.91
C ILE A 246 31.04 8.61 5.69
N THR A 247 30.92 9.13 4.46
CA THR A 247 31.28 10.52 4.05
C THR A 247 30.63 10.94 2.72
N LYS A 248 30.52 12.26 2.48
CA LYS A 248 30.24 12.86 1.16
C LYS A 248 31.48 12.77 0.24
N PRO A 249 31.35 12.78 -1.10
CA PRO A 249 32.49 13.01 -1.98
C PRO A 249 32.97 14.47 -1.87
N ASN A 250 34.28 14.68 -1.74
CA ASN A 250 34.87 16.02 -1.78
C ASN A 250 34.83 16.60 -3.20
N LYS A 251 34.48 17.88 -3.31
CA LYS A 251 34.82 18.70 -4.47
C LYS A 251 36.26 19.17 -4.32
N GLU A 252 37.18 18.61 -5.10
CA GLU A 252 38.43 19.22 -5.56
C GLU A 252 39.13 18.23 -6.51
N ILE A 253 40.02 18.71 -7.39
CA ILE A 253 40.64 17.96 -8.50
C ILE A 253 39.66 17.69 -9.67
N ILE A 254 39.44 18.72 -10.50
CA ILE A 254 39.74 18.76 -11.97
C ILE A 254 39.56 20.24 -12.40
N GLU A 255 40.50 21.08 -11.97
CA GLU A 255 40.81 22.37 -12.62
C GLU A 255 42.32 22.41 -12.79
N GLN A 256 42.79 22.09 -14.00
CA GLN A 256 44.12 22.42 -14.59
C GLN A 256 44.38 21.50 -15.80
N VAL A 257 44.02 21.95 -17.02
CA VAL A 257 44.82 21.86 -18.26
C VAL A 257 44.06 22.65 -19.36
N ARG A 258 44.63 23.79 -19.79
CA ARG A 258 44.45 24.52 -21.08
C ARG A 258 45.14 25.91 -20.95
N PRO A 259 45.46 26.64 -22.05
CA PRO A 259 45.85 26.21 -23.40
C PRO A 259 47.02 27.01 -24.03
N THR A 260 47.71 26.46 -25.04
CA THR A 260 48.53 27.15 -26.08
C THR A 260 48.83 26.14 -27.20
N SER A 261 48.94 26.44 -28.51
CA SER A 261 48.65 27.64 -29.31
C SER A 261 48.71 27.29 -30.82
N GLU A 262 48.19 28.18 -31.67
CA GLU A 262 48.47 28.36 -33.12
C GLU A 262 47.90 27.42 -34.21
N GLU A 263 47.66 28.07 -35.34
CA GLU A 263 46.72 27.77 -36.42
C GLU A 263 47.29 26.88 -37.54
N SER A 264 46.41 26.18 -38.27
CA SER A 264 46.32 26.38 -39.74
C SER A 264 45.04 25.76 -40.32
N ILE A 265 44.53 26.41 -41.37
CA ILE A 265 43.21 26.16 -41.95
C ILE A 265 43.33 25.27 -43.20
N ILE A 266 42.62 24.15 -43.25
CA ILE A 266 42.12 23.57 -44.51
C ILE A 266 40.65 23.19 -44.34
N THR A 267 39.78 23.91 -45.04
CA THR A 267 38.34 23.64 -45.08
C THR A 267 38.01 22.53 -46.07
N ARG A 268 37.08 21.64 -45.69
CA ARG A 268 36.22 20.95 -46.65
C ARG A 268 34.77 21.12 -46.21
N LYS A 269 33.95 21.60 -47.15
CA LYS A 269 32.59 22.08 -46.96
C LYS A 269 31.58 20.94 -46.72
N ASP A 270 30.40 21.36 -46.29
CA ASP A 270 29.10 20.71 -46.45
C ASP A 270 28.80 19.48 -45.57
N ARG A 271 28.38 19.78 -44.33
CA ARG A 271 27.13 19.29 -43.71
C ARG A 271 26.82 20.08 -42.42
N PRO A 272 25.56 20.50 -42.18
CA PRO A 272 25.18 21.11 -40.91
C PRO A 272 25.13 20.04 -39.80
N ARG A 273 25.65 20.38 -38.61
CA ARG A 273 25.30 19.66 -37.37
C ARG A 273 23.93 20.17 -36.91
N LEU A 274 23.00 19.26 -36.65
CA LEU A 274 21.72 19.58 -36.04
C LEU A 274 21.84 19.61 -34.51
N GLU A 275 21.06 20.49 -33.89
CA GLU A 275 20.91 20.63 -32.44
C GLU A 275 19.92 19.59 -31.90
N GLU A 276 20.23 18.29 -32.02
CA GLU A 276 19.27 17.22 -31.70
C GLU A 276 19.13 16.93 -30.19
N GLU A 277 20.19 17.04 -29.39
CA GLU A 277 20.17 16.63 -27.96
C GLU A 277 19.33 17.55 -27.05
N GLY A 278 19.11 18.81 -27.42
CA GLY A 278 18.26 19.74 -26.66
C GLY A 278 16.78 19.54 -26.97
N LEU A 279 16.44 19.44 -28.26
CA LEU A 279 15.08 19.25 -28.74
C LEU A 279 14.51 17.89 -28.30
N GLU A 280 15.30 16.81 -28.26
CA GLU A 280 14.80 15.48 -27.90
C GLU A 280 14.28 15.39 -26.45
N TYR A 281 14.78 16.23 -25.53
CA TYR A 281 14.25 16.32 -24.16
C TYR A 281 12.97 17.16 -24.09
N GLU A 282 12.97 18.34 -24.71
CA GLU A 282 11.83 19.26 -24.69
C GLU A 282 10.60 18.64 -25.41
N TYR A 283 10.83 17.96 -26.53
CA TYR A 283 9.80 17.23 -27.28
C TYR A 283 9.27 16.01 -26.51
N LYS A 284 10.06 15.43 -25.58
CA LYS A 284 9.64 14.29 -24.76
C LYS A 284 8.79 14.72 -23.57
N ASP A 285 9.13 15.84 -22.94
CA ASP A 285 8.26 16.47 -21.95
C ASP A 285 6.95 16.98 -22.59
N GLU A 286 6.99 17.54 -23.81
CA GLU A 286 5.78 17.83 -24.59
C GLU A 286 4.99 16.57 -24.97
N LEU A 287 5.65 15.47 -25.37
CA LEU A 287 4.96 14.21 -25.69
C LEU A 287 4.32 13.57 -24.45
N ASP A 288 4.97 13.62 -23.30
CA ASP A 288 4.41 13.10 -22.06
C ASP A 288 3.33 14.05 -21.49
N ALA A 289 3.41 15.36 -21.73
CA ALA A 289 2.31 16.31 -21.51
C ALA A 289 1.12 16.07 -22.46
N LEU A 290 1.38 15.77 -23.74
CA LEU A 290 0.37 15.36 -24.72
C LEU A 290 -0.25 14.02 -24.34
N ARG A 291 0.52 13.04 -23.84
CA ARG A 291 0.00 11.77 -23.33
C ARG A 291 -0.79 11.92 -22.04
N ARG A 292 -0.41 12.84 -21.15
CA ARG A 292 -1.23 13.26 -19.99
C ARG A 292 -2.57 13.81 -20.50
N LYS A 293 -2.55 14.66 -21.53
CA LYS A 293 -3.74 15.22 -22.18
C LYS A 293 -4.57 14.15 -22.91
N GLU A 294 -3.94 13.20 -23.59
CA GLU A 294 -4.62 12.09 -24.26
C GLU A 294 -5.32 11.16 -23.26
N ARG A 295 -4.67 10.81 -22.13
CA ARG A 295 -5.32 10.06 -21.04
C ARG A 295 -6.55 10.78 -20.48
N LEU A 296 -6.52 12.11 -20.40
CA LEU A 296 -7.68 12.94 -20.03
C LEU A 296 -8.77 13.01 -21.11
N THR A 297 -8.49 12.58 -22.35
CA THR A 297 -9.44 12.58 -23.49
C THR A 297 -9.83 11.19 -24.00
N VAL A 298 -9.24 10.10 -23.50
CA VAL A 298 -9.74 8.76 -23.80
C VAL A 298 -11.10 8.60 -23.14
N ASP A 299 -12.08 8.23 -23.96
CA ASP A 299 -13.49 8.03 -23.61
C ASP A 299 -13.70 6.73 -22.78
N SER A 300 -12.78 6.47 -21.84
CA SER A 300 -12.96 5.48 -20.78
C SER A 300 -14.08 6.00 -19.89
N THR A 301 -15.24 5.34 -19.95
CA THR A 301 -16.37 5.62 -19.06
C THR A 301 -15.86 5.83 -17.64
N ASN A 302 -16.23 6.96 -17.02
CA ASN A 302 -15.85 7.40 -15.67
C ASN A 302 -16.47 6.46 -14.62
N THR A 303 -16.04 5.21 -14.66
CA THR A 303 -16.60 4.06 -13.99
C THR A 303 -15.70 3.74 -12.82
N GLN A 304 -16.28 3.85 -11.65
CA GLN A 304 -15.64 3.63 -10.39
C GLN A 304 -15.00 2.23 -10.30
N TYR A 305 -13.68 2.17 -10.15
CA TYR A 305 -12.89 0.93 -10.21
C TYR A 305 -13.45 -0.19 -9.31
N MET A 306 -13.77 0.09 -8.05
CA MET A 306 -14.27 -0.94 -7.13
C MET A 306 -15.62 -1.52 -7.58
N THR A 307 -16.45 -0.77 -8.32
CA THR A 307 -17.72 -1.30 -8.84
C THR A 307 -17.53 -2.38 -9.92
N ILE A 308 -16.38 -2.37 -10.61
CA ILE A 308 -15.92 -3.42 -11.53
C ILE A 308 -15.51 -4.65 -10.72
N VAL A 309 -14.74 -4.44 -9.65
CA VAL A 309 -14.26 -5.47 -8.72
C VAL A 309 -15.41 -6.23 -8.03
N PHE A 310 -16.49 -5.53 -7.63
CA PHE A 310 -17.71 -6.15 -7.09
C PHE A 310 -18.40 -7.11 -8.08
N ASN A 311 -18.31 -6.86 -9.40
CA ASN A 311 -18.83 -7.75 -10.43
C ASN A 311 -17.94 -9.00 -10.65
N GLY A 312 -16.76 -9.04 -10.03
CA GLY A 312 -15.74 -10.08 -10.19
C GLY A 312 -14.95 -9.96 -11.49
N GLU A 313 -14.86 -8.74 -12.02
CA GLU A 313 -13.99 -8.31 -13.11
C GLU A 313 -12.84 -7.48 -12.50
N PHE A 314 -11.72 -7.32 -13.20
CA PHE A 314 -10.59 -6.54 -12.68
C PHE A 314 -9.87 -5.79 -13.81
N ASP A 315 -9.79 -4.47 -13.70
CA ASP A 315 -8.89 -3.68 -14.55
C ASP A 315 -7.45 -3.88 -14.06
N ARG A 316 -6.60 -4.38 -14.96
CA ARG A 316 -5.21 -4.75 -14.66
C ARG A 316 -4.27 -3.56 -14.64
N ASP A 317 -4.63 -2.46 -15.29
CA ASP A 317 -3.70 -1.35 -15.47
C ASP A 317 -3.54 -0.50 -14.19
N ILE A 318 -4.46 -0.64 -13.22
CA ILE A 318 -4.31 -0.12 -11.86
C ILE A 318 -3.06 -0.67 -11.13
N LEU A 319 -2.60 -1.88 -11.48
CA LEU A 319 -1.41 -2.50 -10.89
C LEU A 319 -0.10 -1.87 -11.35
N THR A 320 -0.13 -1.00 -12.36
CA THR A 320 1.05 -0.21 -12.78
C THR A 320 1.56 0.68 -11.64
N TYR A 321 0.63 1.11 -10.76
CA TYR A 321 0.82 2.08 -9.67
C TYR A 321 1.24 3.47 -10.15
N PRO A 322 0.56 4.55 -9.72
CA PRO A 322 0.72 5.86 -10.33
C PRO A 322 2.09 6.49 -10.03
N GLU A 323 2.71 7.03 -11.07
CA GLU A 323 4.00 7.74 -11.04
C GLU A 323 3.84 9.07 -11.77
N LEU A 324 3.85 10.18 -11.03
CA LEU A 324 3.54 11.51 -11.56
C LEU A 324 4.71 12.48 -11.60
N LEU A 325 5.82 12.20 -10.90
CA LEU A 325 6.90 13.17 -10.72
C LEU A 325 8.02 12.98 -11.76
N THR A 326 8.21 14.00 -12.59
CA THR A 326 9.48 14.23 -13.28
C THR A 326 10.60 14.43 -12.24
N LYS A 327 11.85 14.29 -12.69
CA LYS A 327 13.03 14.55 -11.84
C LYS A 327 13.07 15.99 -11.31
N SER A 328 12.54 16.95 -12.06
CA SER A 328 12.43 18.35 -11.66
C SER A 328 11.40 18.53 -10.54
N GLU A 329 10.16 18.07 -10.75
CA GLU A 329 9.08 18.12 -9.76
C GLU A 329 9.48 17.41 -8.46
N SER A 330 10.12 16.24 -8.55
CA SER A 330 10.67 15.51 -7.39
C SER A 330 11.72 16.32 -6.61
N THR A 331 12.62 17.01 -7.29
CA THR A 331 13.66 17.84 -6.66
C THR A 331 13.05 19.06 -5.95
N GLN A 332 12.08 19.73 -6.59
CA GLN A 332 11.34 20.84 -5.99
C GLN A 332 10.54 20.38 -4.78
N MET A 333 9.83 19.25 -4.89
CA MET A 333 9.02 18.68 -3.82
C MET A 333 9.88 18.28 -2.60
N ASN A 334 11.05 17.67 -2.81
CA ASN A 334 11.98 17.35 -1.73
C ASN A 334 12.51 18.62 -1.03
N THR A 335 12.85 19.65 -1.80
CA THR A 335 13.28 20.95 -1.25
C THR A 335 12.18 21.60 -0.40
N LEU A 336 10.91 21.46 -0.82
CA LEU A 336 9.77 21.93 -0.07
C LEU A 336 9.55 21.11 1.21
N CYS A 337 9.63 19.77 1.14
CA CYS A 337 9.58 18.89 2.31
C CYS A 337 10.63 19.28 3.37
N GLU A 338 11.88 19.55 2.98
CA GLU A 338 12.94 19.98 3.91
C GLU A 338 12.62 21.31 4.60
N ARG A 339 11.99 22.25 3.90
CA ARG A 339 11.52 23.51 4.48
C ARG A 339 10.35 23.28 5.44
N LEU A 340 9.41 22.41 5.07
CA LEU A 340 8.29 22.04 5.93
C LEU A 340 8.75 21.34 7.21
N LYS A 341 9.73 20.43 7.12
CA LYS A 341 10.28 19.74 8.28
C LYS A 341 10.89 20.71 9.30
N LYS A 342 11.68 21.68 8.83
CA LYS A 342 12.23 22.75 9.69
C LYS A 342 11.12 23.59 10.34
N PHE A 343 10.02 23.83 9.62
CA PHE A 343 8.85 24.51 10.16
C PHE A 343 8.11 23.64 11.19
N THR A 344 7.81 22.37 10.92
CA THR A 344 7.10 21.49 11.85
C THR A 344 7.90 21.18 13.11
N ASP A 345 9.23 21.03 13.00
CA ASP A 345 10.14 20.90 14.14
C ASP A 345 10.17 22.16 15.05
N SER A 346 9.78 23.33 14.53
CA SER A 346 9.73 24.59 15.29
C SER A 346 8.42 24.81 16.08
N ILE A 347 7.40 23.97 15.88
CA ILE A 347 6.06 24.17 16.44
C ILE A 347 5.96 23.57 17.85
N ASP A 348 5.79 24.41 18.88
CA ASP A 348 5.42 23.95 20.23
C ASP A 348 3.94 23.50 20.24
N ARG A 349 3.73 22.22 19.94
CA ARG A 349 2.41 21.56 19.96
C ARG A 349 1.80 21.50 21.36
N ASN A 350 2.62 21.48 22.42
CA ASN A 350 2.16 21.54 23.79
C ASN A 350 1.66 22.94 24.16
N LYS A 351 2.24 24.01 23.59
CA LYS A 351 1.70 25.37 23.72
C LYS A 351 0.32 25.49 23.06
N ILE A 352 0.16 25.01 21.83
CA ILE A 352 -1.13 25.01 21.13
C ILE A 352 -2.23 24.31 21.95
N GLU A 353 -1.91 23.18 22.60
CA GLU A 353 -2.84 22.42 23.45
C GLU A 353 -3.12 23.04 24.83
N ARG A 354 -2.25 23.90 25.35
CA ARG A 354 -2.46 24.68 26.59
C ARG A 354 -3.28 25.94 26.32
N ASP A 355 -2.94 26.65 25.25
CA ASP A 355 -3.46 27.99 24.95
C ASP A 355 -4.75 27.92 24.11
N ASN A 356 -5.13 26.73 23.60
CA ASN A 356 -6.29 26.46 22.75
C ASN A 356 -6.33 27.32 21.47
N HIS A 357 -5.18 27.74 20.97
CA HIS A 357 -5.03 28.57 19.77
C HIS A 357 -3.68 28.32 19.08
N ILE A 358 -3.58 28.68 17.79
CA ILE A 358 -2.33 28.65 17.03
C ILE A 358 -1.77 30.08 16.99
N ASP A 359 -0.52 30.27 17.40
CA ASP A 359 0.11 31.60 17.43
C ASP A 359 0.10 32.30 16.07
N LYS A 360 -0.09 33.62 16.09
CA LYS A 360 -0.03 34.47 14.88
C LYS A 360 1.29 34.35 14.11
N ASP A 361 2.40 34.05 14.80
CA ASP A 361 3.70 33.88 14.15
C ASP A 361 3.79 32.54 13.39
N ILE A 362 3.14 31.49 13.87
CA ILE A 362 2.99 30.23 13.12
C ILE A 362 2.20 30.49 11.82
N TYR A 363 1.08 31.22 11.90
CA TYR A 363 0.32 31.61 10.70
C TYR A 363 1.15 32.43 9.71
N LYS A 364 1.98 33.39 10.17
CA LYS A 364 2.88 34.16 9.28
C LYS A 364 3.87 33.25 8.55
N GLU A 365 4.45 32.26 9.22
CA GLU A 365 5.33 31.29 8.56
C GLU A 365 4.57 30.38 7.59
N MET A 366 3.35 29.94 7.92
CA MET A 366 2.47 29.21 6.99
C MET A 366 2.21 30.00 5.70
N CYS A 367 1.96 31.32 5.81
CA CYS A 367 1.80 32.22 4.67
C CYS A 367 3.09 32.37 3.85
N LYS A 368 4.26 32.56 4.50
CA LYS A 368 5.57 32.59 3.81
C LYS A 368 5.91 31.28 3.07
N LEU A 369 5.43 30.15 3.59
CA LEU A 369 5.56 28.83 2.99
C LEU A 369 4.46 28.51 1.95
N LYS A 370 3.54 29.45 1.68
CA LYS A 370 2.38 29.29 0.77
C LYS A 370 1.47 28.10 1.12
N LEU A 371 1.37 27.72 2.40
CA LEU A 371 0.61 26.54 2.84
C LEU A 371 -0.91 26.64 2.66
N HIS A 372 -1.45 27.85 2.46
CA HIS A 372 -2.85 28.05 2.10
C HIS A 372 -3.08 27.89 0.57
N GLY A 373 -2.06 28.17 -0.24
CA GLY A 373 -2.10 28.13 -1.71
C GLY A 373 -1.66 26.81 -2.37
N LEU A 374 -1.61 25.69 -1.64
CA LEU A 374 -1.05 24.42 -2.14
C LEU A 374 -1.59 24.01 -3.52
N ILE A 375 -2.91 23.90 -3.66
CA ILE A 375 -3.57 23.46 -4.90
C ILE A 375 -4.00 24.63 -5.80
N ILE A 376 -3.72 25.87 -5.38
CA ILE A 376 -4.13 27.07 -6.13
C ILE A 376 -3.17 27.25 -7.31
N PRO A 377 -3.66 27.59 -8.52
CA PRO A 377 -2.82 27.94 -9.66
C PRO A 377 -1.78 29.03 -9.36
N GLU A 378 -0.61 28.92 -9.96
CA GLU A 378 0.48 29.90 -9.85
C GLU A 378 0.06 31.32 -10.29
N GLU A 379 -0.86 31.44 -11.26
CA GLU A 379 -1.44 32.72 -11.68
C GLU A 379 -2.19 33.47 -10.56
N PHE A 380 -2.69 32.74 -9.56
CA PHE A 380 -3.28 33.30 -8.34
C PHE A 380 -2.30 33.20 -7.15
N ASN A 381 -0.99 33.20 -7.42
CA ASN A 381 0.10 33.13 -6.44
C ASN A 381 0.15 31.83 -5.61
N GLY A 382 -0.48 30.75 -6.07
CA GLY A 382 -0.42 29.43 -5.42
C GLY A 382 0.86 28.64 -5.70
N LEU A 383 0.73 27.30 -5.71
CA LEU A 383 1.78 26.32 -5.98
C LEU A 383 1.38 25.22 -6.99
N SER A 384 0.17 25.27 -7.57
CA SER A 384 -0.35 24.35 -8.60
C SER A 384 -0.22 22.85 -8.28
N LEU A 385 -0.21 22.45 -7.00
CA LEU A 385 0.01 21.05 -6.63
C LEU A 385 -1.21 20.18 -6.99
N ASN A 386 -0.95 19.06 -7.67
CA ASN A 386 -1.94 18.01 -7.90
C ASN A 386 -2.28 17.24 -6.61
N SER A 387 -3.20 16.28 -6.67
CA SER A 387 -3.68 15.54 -5.50
C SER A 387 -2.58 14.73 -4.83
N GLN A 388 -1.69 14.07 -5.59
CA GLN A 388 -0.54 13.35 -5.01
C GLN A 388 0.44 14.26 -4.28
N LEU A 389 0.76 15.42 -4.86
CA LEU A 389 1.65 16.42 -4.27
C LEU A 389 1.00 17.07 -3.05
N SER A 390 -0.29 17.39 -3.09
CA SER A 390 -1.08 17.84 -1.94
C SER A 390 -1.02 16.81 -0.80
N VAL A 391 -1.34 15.54 -1.07
CA VAL A 391 -1.22 14.43 -0.12
C VAL A 391 0.17 14.36 0.52
N ARG A 392 1.24 14.49 -0.27
CA ARG A 392 2.63 14.49 0.24
C ARG A 392 2.92 15.69 1.15
N MET A 393 2.40 16.87 0.83
CA MET A 393 2.51 18.06 1.69
C MET A 393 1.79 17.87 3.02
N PHE A 394 0.56 17.35 2.97
CA PHE A 394 -0.23 17.05 4.17
C PHE A 394 0.39 15.95 5.05
N GLU A 395 1.08 14.97 4.44
CA GLU A 395 1.85 13.95 5.15
C GLU A 395 2.99 14.55 5.98
N GLU A 396 3.82 15.43 5.41
CA GLU A 396 4.91 16.11 6.14
C GLU A 396 4.40 17.05 7.23
N LEU A 397 3.29 17.75 6.98
CA LEU A 397 2.68 18.66 7.97
C LEU A 397 2.01 17.92 9.14
N ALA A 398 1.70 16.63 8.98
CA ALA A 398 0.90 15.84 9.93
C ALA A 398 1.52 15.71 11.34
N VAL A 399 2.80 16.09 11.50
CA VAL A 399 3.45 16.26 12.81
C VAL A 399 2.59 17.12 13.75
N SER A 400 1.85 18.10 13.22
CA SER A 400 0.83 18.89 13.94
C SER A 400 -0.59 18.61 13.41
N PRO A 401 -1.33 17.65 14.01
CA PRO A 401 -2.70 17.30 13.61
C PRO A 401 -3.68 18.48 13.59
N THR A 402 -3.53 19.42 14.52
CA THR A 402 -4.37 20.61 14.63
C THR A 402 -4.23 21.52 13.41
N ILE A 403 -3.00 21.82 12.99
CA ILE A 403 -2.71 22.71 11.85
C ILE A 403 -3.13 22.04 10.54
N THR A 404 -2.81 20.75 10.35
CA THR A 404 -3.24 20.02 9.15
C THR A 404 -4.75 19.90 9.04
N THR A 405 -5.47 19.73 10.15
CA THR A 405 -6.94 19.70 10.12
C THR A 405 -7.54 21.05 9.68
N GLN A 406 -6.94 22.19 10.09
CA GLN A 406 -7.37 23.51 9.59
C GLN A 406 -7.08 23.69 8.10
N LEU A 407 -5.86 23.34 7.67
CA LEU A 407 -5.47 23.41 6.25
C LEU A 407 -6.35 22.51 5.39
N LEU A 408 -6.69 21.30 5.84
CA LEU A 408 -7.56 20.36 5.12
C LEU A 408 -8.93 20.98 4.81
N ALA A 409 -9.53 21.66 5.81
CA ALA A 409 -10.82 22.32 5.64
C ALA A 409 -10.76 23.50 4.67
N HIS A 410 -9.67 24.26 4.70
CA HIS A 410 -9.43 25.36 3.77
C HIS A 410 -9.17 24.88 2.34
N THR A 411 -8.25 23.93 2.17
CA THR A 411 -7.77 23.43 0.88
C THR A 411 -8.82 22.56 0.18
N GLU A 412 -9.29 21.48 0.81
CA GLU A 412 -10.08 20.45 0.11
C GLU A 412 -11.60 20.68 0.14
N TYR A 413 -12.09 21.63 0.94
CA TYR A 413 -13.45 22.17 0.78
C TYR A 413 -13.44 23.57 0.17
N GLY A 414 -12.87 24.56 0.86
CA GLY A 414 -12.93 25.96 0.42
C GLY A 414 -12.33 26.19 -0.96
N VAL A 415 -11.02 26.03 -1.09
CA VAL A 415 -10.29 26.24 -2.35
C VAL A 415 -10.74 25.26 -3.44
N ARG A 416 -10.83 23.95 -3.13
CA ARG A 416 -11.25 22.93 -4.11
C ARG A 416 -12.64 23.22 -4.70
N SER A 417 -13.59 23.71 -3.90
CA SER A 417 -14.93 24.06 -4.39
C SER A 417 -14.90 25.20 -5.41
N LEU A 418 -14.03 26.20 -5.22
CA LEU A 418 -13.82 27.29 -6.18
C LEU A 418 -13.12 26.83 -7.46
N LEU A 419 -12.09 25.98 -7.36
CA LEU A 419 -11.37 25.47 -8.53
C LEU A 419 -12.21 24.56 -9.44
N VAL A 420 -13.11 23.77 -8.85
CA VAL A 420 -13.92 22.78 -9.60
C VAL A 420 -15.29 23.35 -10.01
N TYR A 421 -15.89 24.22 -9.21
CA TYR A 421 -17.29 24.67 -9.37
C TYR A 421 -17.50 26.19 -9.27
N GLY A 422 -16.45 26.98 -9.06
CA GLY A 422 -16.51 28.44 -9.01
C GLY A 422 -16.38 29.08 -10.39
N THR A 423 -17.08 30.18 -10.61
CA THR A 423 -16.98 30.98 -11.85
C THR A 423 -15.64 31.71 -11.95
N ASP A 424 -15.23 32.12 -13.16
CA ASP A 424 -14.01 32.92 -13.38
C ASP A 424 -13.95 34.18 -12.48
N GLU A 425 -15.09 34.83 -12.25
CA GLU A 425 -15.19 36.00 -11.37
C GLU A 425 -14.94 35.63 -9.91
N GLN A 426 -15.53 34.53 -9.44
CA GLN A 426 -15.27 34.01 -8.09
C GLN A 426 -13.81 33.60 -7.94
N GLN A 427 -13.26 32.84 -8.89
CA GLN A 427 -11.87 32.38 -8.84
C GLN A 427 -10.89 33.56 -8.77
N ARG A 428 -11.05 34.58 -9.61
CA ARG A 428 -10.22 35.80 -9.60
C ARG A 428 -10.33 36.63 -8.33
N TYR A 429 -11.49 36.63 -7.66
CA TYR A 429 -11.70 37.35 -6.41
C TYR A 429 -11.16 36.57 -5.19
N TYR A 430 -11.49 35.29 -5.08
CA TYR A 430 -11.22 34.49 -3.89
C TYR A 430 -9.80 33.89 -3.86
N LEU A 431 -9.31 33.32 -4.98
CA LEU A 431 -8.10 32.50 -4.96
C LEU A 431 -6.81 33.27 -4.59
N PRO A 432 -6.58 34.54 -5.04
CA PRO A 432 -5.39 35.29 -4.63
C PRO A 432 -5.30 35.54 -3.12
N GLU A 433 -6.42 35.90 -2.49
CA GLU A 433 -6.50 36.14 -1.04
C GLU A 433 -6.45 34.84 -0.22
N MET A 434 -6.94 33.73 -0.80
CA MET A 434 -6.76 32.40 -0.23
C MET A 434 -5.31 31.93 -0.30
N ALA A 435 -4.61 32.13 -1.43
CA ALA A 435 -3.22 31.69 -1.61
C ALA A 435 -2.25 32.36 -0.63
N THR A 436 -2.47 33.63 -0.31
CA THR A 436 -1.69 34.38 0.68
C THR A 436 -2.08 34.04 2.13
N GLY A 437 -3.23 33.40 2.37
CA GLY A 437 -3.79 33.16 3.69
C GLY A 437 -4.46 34.37 4.33
N ASN A 438 -4.68 35.45 3.58
CA ASN A 438 -5.47 36.62 4.03
C ASN A 438 -6.95 36.24 4.22
N MET A 439 -7.44 35.32 3.39
CA MET A 439 -8.81 34.82 3.41
C MET A 439 -8.81 33.32 3.64
N ILE A 440 -9.18 32.90 4.85
CA ILE A 440 -9.31 31.49 5.22
C ILE A 440 -10.76 31.05 5.01
N ALA A 441 -10.94 29.85 4.46
CA ALA A 441 -12.25 29.27 4.18
C ALA A 441 -12.49 28.00 5.02
N THR A 442 -13.74 27.65 5.26
CA THR A 442 -14.13 26.38 5.88
C THR A 442 -15.53 25.91 5.47
N ALA A 443 -15.85 24.63 5.66
CA ALA A 443 -17.12 24.02 5.31
C ALA A 443 -18.15 24.08 6.45
N CYS A 444 -19.40 24.35 6.09
CA CYS A 444 -20.54 24.51 6.99
C CYS A 444 -21.67 23.54 6.60
N ILE A 445 -21.51 22.27 6.99
CA ILE A 445 -22.35 21.14 6.56
C ILE A 445 -23.25 20.63 7.69
N THR A 446 -22.63 20.12 8.77
CA THR A 446 -23.26 19.39 9.88
C THR A 446 -24.20 20.25 10.74
N GLU A 447 -25.25 19.64 11.29
CA GLU A 447 -26.23 20.25 12.17
C GLU A 447 -26.54 19.36 13.40
N ALA A 448 -27.27 19.90 14.38
CA ALA A 448 -27.53 19.22 15.66
C ALA A 448 -28.31 17.89 15.49
N HIS A 449 -29.16 17.79 14.48
CA HIS A 449 -29.97 16.60 14.16
C HIS A 449 -29.54 15.90 12.85
N SER A 450 -28.52 16.43 12.16
CA SER A 450 -28.05 15.93 10.86
C SER A 450 -26.52 15.94 10.80
N GLY A 451 -25.93 14.79 11.14
CA GLY A 451 -24.53 14.47 10.87
C GLY A 451 -24.39 13.68 9.57
N SER A 452 -24.38 12.34 9.68
CA SER A 452 -24.26 11.44 8.54
C SER A 452 -25.45 11.50 7.56
N ASP A 453 -26.65 11.85 8.05
CA ASP A 453 -27.85 12.01 7.22
C ASP A 453 -27.94 13.43 6.64
N ILE A 454 -27.01 13.74 5.75
CA ILE A 454 -26.86 15.03 5.07
C ILE A 454 -28.12 15.51 4.29
N ARG A 455 -29.14 14.67 4.10
CA ARG A 455 -30.41 15.08 3.47
C ARG A 455 -31.40 15.66 4.48
N ASN A 456 -31.28 15.33 5.75
CA ASN A 456 -32.18 15.79 6.81
C ASN A 456 -31.68 17.05 7.53
N ILE A 457 -30.90 17.90 6.84
CA ILE A 457 -30.55 19.23 7.35
C ILE A 457 -31.78 20.16 7.38
N GLU A 458 -31.77 21.10 8.31
CA GLU A 458 -32.80 22.12 8.55
C GLU A 458 -32.40 23.51 8.00
N THR A 459 -31.11 23.79 7.78
CA THR A 459 -30.69 25.09 7.20
C THR A 459 -31.26 25.26 5.79
N THR A 460 -32.02 26.34 5.58
CA THR A 460 -32.65 26.67 4.31
C THR A 460 -32.05 27.92 3.66
N ALA A 461 -32.06 27.95 2.33
CA ALA A 461 -31.98 29.14 1.50
C ALA A 461 -33.34 29.35 0.82
N THR A 462 -34.01 30.47 1.08
CA THR A 462 -35.30 30.83 0.46
C THR A 462 -35.16 32.06 -0.42
N VAL A 463 -35.79 32.08 -1.60
CA VAL A 463 -35.80 33.24 -2.50
C VAL A 463 -36.31 34.49 -1.76
N SER A 464 -35.63 35.62 -1.92
CA SER A 464 -36.03 36.90 -1.34
C SER A 464 -37.31 37.43 -1.99
N ASN A 465 -38.18 38.03 -1.17
CA ASN A 465 -39.39 38.69 -1.65
C ASN A 465 -39.11 39.95 -2.51
N THR A 466 -37.87 40.46 -2.53
CA THR A 466 -37.50 41.70 -3.23
C THR A 466 -36.67 41.50 -4.49
N ASP A 467 -35.98 40.36 -4.63
CA ASP A 467 -35.10 40.06 -5.77
C ASP A 467 -35.05 38.53 -5.96
N PRO A 468 -35.48 38.00 -7.13
CA PRO A 468 -35.45 36.55 -7.39
C PRO A 468 -34.03 35.97 -7.44
N ASN A 469 -32.99 36.78 -7.65
CA ASN A 469 -31.58 36.35 -7.68
C ASN A 469 -30.91 36.39 -6.30
N THR A 470 -31.61 36.82 -5.26
CA THR A 470 -31.10 36.83 -3.88
C THR A 470 -31.85 35.81 -3.03
N TYR A 471 -31.10 34.95 -2.34
CA TYR A 471 -31.62 34.03 -1.34
C TYR A 471 -31.33 34.54 0.07
N ILE A 472 -32.16 34.12 1.02
CA ILE A 472 -32.03 34.39 2.45
C ILE A 472 -31.71 33.06 3.14
N ILE A 473 -30.55 32.95 3.76
CA ILE A 473 -30.10 31.77 4.50
C ILE A 473 -30.49 31.89 5.97
N ASN A 474 -31.17 30.86 6.48
CA ASN A 474 -31.52 30.71 7.89
C ASN A 474 -31.18 29.28 8.37
N GLY A 475 -30.46 29.15 9.48
CA GLY A 475 -30.12 27.85 10.07
C GLY A 475 -28.92 27.86 11.02
N LYS A 476 -28.53 26.69 11.54
CA LYS A 476 -27.41 26.54 12.49
C LYS A 476 -26.52 25.37 12.10
N LYS A 477 -25.23 25.67 11.90
CA LYS A 477 -24.18 24.70 11.60
C LYS A 477 -23.33 24.42 12.82
N MET A 478 -22.99 23.15 13.03
CA MET A 478 -22.40 22.65 14.26
C MET A 478 -21.02 22.04 14.01
N TRP A 479 -20.09 22.25 14.94
CA TRP A 479 -18.72 21.73 14.88
C TRP A 479 -17.99 22.15 13.60
N VAL A 480 -18.07 23.44 13.26
CA VAL A 480 -17.40 24.04 12.11
C VAL A 480 -15.90 24.14 12.40
N THR A 481 -15.11 23.31 11.74
CA THR A 481 -13.64 23.31 11.80
C THR A 481 -13.11 24.70 11.46
N ASN A 482 -12.22 25.25 12.30
CA ASN A 482 -11.64 26.58 12.12
C ASN A 482 -12.65 27.75 11.98
N GLY A 483 -13.90 27.57 12.41
CA GLY A 483 -14.92 28.62 12.34
C GLY A 483 -14.57 29.88 13.15
N LEU A 484 -13.67 29.76 14.14
CA LEU A 484 -13.12 30.90 14.85
C LEU A 484 -12.36 31.86 13.93
N ASN A 485 -11.50 31.36 13.04
CA ASN A 485 -10.59 32.18 12.24
C ASN A 485 -11.01 32.34 10.78
N ALA A 486 -11.91 31.50 10.27
CA ALA A 486 -12.35 31.56 8.86
C ALA A 486 -13.07 32.87 8.52
N ASN A 487 -12.75 33.40 7.35
CA ASN A 487 -13.34 34.59 6.73
C ASN A 487 -14.54 34.23 5.83
N VAL A 488 -14.53 33.04 5.21
CA VAL A 488 -15.57 32.59 4.29
C VAL A 488 -16.07 31.18 4.68
N PHE A 489 -17.39 31.01 4.67
CA PHE A 489 -18.08 29.77 4.97
C PHE A 489 -18.70 29.19 3.70
N LEU A 490 -18.33 27.96 3.35
CA LEU A 490 -18.99 27.17 2.31
C LEU A 490 -20.21 26.47 2.94
N VAL A 491 -21.37 27.12 2.86
CA VAL A 491 -22.61 26.73 3.55
C VAL A 491 -23.44 25.79 2.69
N TYR A 492 -23.67 24.58 3.19
CA TYR A 492 -24.55 23.57 2.57
C TYR A 492 -25.98 23.73 3.11
N CYS A 493 -26.98 23.93 2.24
CA CYS A 493 -28.35 24.23 2.66
C CYS A 493 -29.42 23.69 1.68
N LYS A 494 -30.66 23.55 2.18
CA LYS A 494 -31.84 23.24 1.37
C LYS A 494 -32.32 24.48 0.62
N THR A 495 -32.28 24.44 -0.70
CA THR A 495 -32.71 25.54 -1.57
C THR A 495 -34.19 25.37 -1.92
N LYS A 496 -35.03 26.29 -1.43
CA LYS A 496 -36.46 26.29 -1.73
C LYS A 496 -36.73 27.19 -2.93
N GLU A 497 -36.74 26.56 -4.11
CA GLU A 497 -37.16 27.21 -5.36
C GLU A 497 -38.66 27.54 -5.36
N ARG A 498 -39.07 28.47 -6.23
CA ARG A 498 -40.46 28.91 -6.38
C ARG A 498 -41.00 28.54 -7.76
N HIS A 499 -41.32 27.25 -7.97
CA HIS A 499 -41.96 26.76 -9.20
C HIS A 499 -43.31 26.09 -8.95
N THR A 500 -44.05 25.88 -10.03
CA THR A 500 -45.53 25.99 -10.11
C THR A 500 -46.30 24.68 -9.94
N SER A 501 -45.81 23.77 -9.11
CA SER A 501 -46.45 22.48 -8.81
C SER A 501 -46.09 22.03 -7.40
N ASP A 502 -47.01 21.36 -6.70
CA ASP A 502 -46.91 21.02 -5.27
C ASP A 502 -45.80 20.02 -4.87
N ASP A 503 -44.93 19.61 -5.81
CA ASP A 503 -43.73 18.80 -5.55
C ASP A 503 -42.56 19.66 -5.05
N TYR A 504 -42.48 19.84 -3.73
CA TYR A 504 -41.25 20.25 -3.05
C TYR A 504 -40.26 19.08 -2.97
N ASP A 505 -39.63 18.74 -4.09
CA ASP A 505 -38.47 17.83 -4.05
C ASP A 505 -37.26 18.62 -3.50
N ASP A 506 -36.84 18.30 -2.26
CA ASP A 506 -35.83 19.06 -1.51
C ASP A 506 -34.50 19.14 -2.29
N ARG A 507 -34.20 20.32 -2.85
CA ARG A 507 -32.93 20.61 -3.54
C ARG A 507 -31.87 21.10 -2.57
N PHE A 508 -30.61 20.77 -2.81
CA PHE A 508 -29.49 21.15 -1.96
C PHE A 508 -28.47 21.98 -2.75
N SER A 509 -27.91 23.02 -2.15
CA SER A 509 -26.92 23.88 -2.81
C SER A 509 -25.84 24.35 -1.82
N PHE A 510 -24.76 24.87 -2.38
CA PHE A 510 -23.69 25.53 -1.66
C PHE A 510 -23.67 27.03 -1.92
N PHE A 511 -23.45 27.81 -0.86
CA PHE A 511 -23.18 29.24 -0.96
C PHE A 511 -21.91 29.61 -0.20
N LEU A 512 -21.09 30.49 -0.77
CA LEU A 512 -20.04 31.20 -0.05
C LEU A 512 -20.66 32.36 0.74
N VAL A 513 -20.49 32.33 2.05
CA VAL A 513 -20.98 33.36 2.97
C VAL A 513 -19.78 33.99 3.68
N HIS A 514 -19.60 35.31 3.55
CA HIS A 514 -18.54 36.03 4.26
C HIS A 514 -18.89 36.22 5.74
N ARG A 515 -17.87 36.22 6.59
CA ARG A 515 -17.97 36.32 8.06
C ARG A 515 -18.61 37.62 8.55
N ASP A 516 -18.38 38.70 7.83
CA ASP A 516 -18.85 40.06 8.14
C ASP A 516 -20.27 40.35 7.60
N MET A 517 -20.88 39.40 6.88
CA MET A 517 -22.25 39.55 6.40
C MET A 517 -23.24 39.70 7.58
N PRO A 518 -24.16 40.67 7.53
CA PRO A 518 -25.20 40.81 8.53
C PRO A 518 -26.01 39.51 8.69
N GLY A 519 -26.10 39.04 9.93
CA GLY A 519 -26.81 37.80 10.27
C GLY A 519 -25.93 36.59 10.56
N VAL A 520 -24.63 36.65 10.27
CA VAL A 520 -23.67 35.59 10.62
C VAL A 520 -23.23 35.75 12.08
N ASN A 521 -23.55 34.77 12.92
CA ASN A 521 -23.22 34.75 14.35
C ASN A 521 -22.39 33.51 14.68
N ILE A 522 -21.26 33.69 15.37
CA ILE A 522 -20.29 32.61 15.61
C ILE A 522 -20.14 32.42 17.12
N SER A 523 -20.27 31.18 17.59
CA SER A 523 -20.12 30.86 19.01
C SER A 523 -18.67 31.00 19.49
N PRO A 524 -18.44 31.11 20.81
CA PRO A 524 -17.14 30.81 21.40
C PRO A 524 -16.64 29.42 20.97
N PRO A 525 -15.31 29.19 20.92
CA PRO A 525 -14.73 27.88 20.62
C PRO A 525 -15.15 26.78 21.61
N ILE A 526 -15.32 25.57 21.08
CA ILE A 526 -15.70 24.38 21.82
C ILE A 526 -14.43 23.69 22.34
N SER A 527 -14.38 23.35 23.63
CA SER A 527 -13.31 22.53 24.19
C SER A 527 -13.46 21.07 23.77
N THR A 528 -12.40 20.47 23.25
CA THR A 528 -12.37 19.11 22.67
C THR A 528 -11.38 18.19 23.39
N LEU A 529 -11.49 16.88 23.13
CA LEU A 529 -10.58 15.85 23.65
C LEU A 529 -9.11 16.14 23.27
N GLY A 530 -8.88 16.36 21.97
CA GLY A 530 -7.65 16.87 21.38
C GLY A 530 -7.99 17.82 20.23
N LEU A 531 -7.00 18.23 19.44
CA LEU A 531 -7.10 19.30 18.44
C LEU A 531 -7.56 20.63 19.07
N ARG A 532 -7.07 21.00 20.26
CA ARG A 532 -7.66 22.11 21.04
C ARG A 532 -7.41 23.48 20.41
N GLY A 533 -6.34 23.64 19.65
CA GLY A 533 -6.09 24.83 18.83
C GLY A 533 -6.93 24.95 17.55
N LEU A 534 -7.84 24.01 17.27
CA LEU A 534 -8.54 23.92 15.98
C LEU A 534 -9.49 25.08 15.70
N GLY A 535 -9.96 25.78 16.73
CA GLY A 535 -10.94 26.86 16.58
C GLY A 535 -12.33 26.36 16.15
N LEU A 536 -12.75 25.21 16.69
CA LEU A 536 -14.04 24.55 16.41
C LEU A 536 -15.19 25.36 17.01
N THR A 537 -16.18 25.79 16.22
CA THR A 537 -17.32 26.62 16.68
C THR A 537 -18.67 26.09 16.18
N HIS A 538 -19.74 26.69 16.68
CA HIS A 538 -21.07 26.67 16.05
C HIS A 538 -21.30 27.99 15.31
N ILE A 539 -22.06 27.97 14.22
CA ILE A 539 -22.37 29.15 13.40
C ILE A 539 -23.86 29.20 13.14
N GLU A 540 -24.48 30.33 13.47
CA GLU A 540 -25.89 30.64 13.21
C GLU A 540 -25.97 31.66 12.07
N PHE A 541 -26.74 31.30 11.05
CA PHE A 541 -27.11 32.18 9.94
C PHE A 541 -28.54 32.65 10.18
N LYS A 542 -28.71 33.96 10.35
CA LYS A 542 -30.01 34.59 10.57
C LYS A 542 -30.27 35.67 9.52
N ASP A 543 -31.19 35.40 8.61
CA ASP A 543 -31.59 36.29 7.52
C ASP A 543 -30.43 36.77 6.62
N VAL A 544 -29.41 35.92 6.43
CA VAL A 544 -28.19 36.24 5.67
C VAL A 544 -28.51 36.26 4.18
N LYS A 545 -28.29 37.40 3.52
CA LYS A 545 -28.62 37.61 2.11
C LYS A 545 -27.45 37.21 1.22
N VAL A 546 -27.68 36.27 0.31
CA VAL A 546 -26.70 35.82 -0.69
C VAL A 546 -27.27 35.99 -2.10
N ASN A 547 -26.56 36.69 -2.98
CA ASN A 547 -26.90 36.76 -4.40
C ASN A 547 -26.31 35.55 -5.16
N VAL A 548 -27.13 34.86 -5.96
CA VAL A 548 -26.74 33.62 -6.67
C VAL A 548 -25.49 33.79 -7.52
N ALA A 549 -25.39 34.88 -8.30
CA ALA A 549 -24.31 35.08 -9.26
C ALA A 549 -22.91 35.19 -8.61
N HIS A 550 -22.84 35.72 -7.39
CA HIS A 550 -21.58 35.94 -6.68
C HIS A 550 -21.30 34.90 -5.59
N HIS A 551 -22.33 34.26 -5.04
CA HIS A 551 -22.20 33.39 -3.86
C HIS A 551 -22.51 31.92 -4.11
N SER A 552 -23.30 31.56 -5.12
CA SER A 552 -23.57 30.14 -5.42
C SER A 552 -22.29 29.44 -5.89
N ILE A 553 -22.08 28.19 -5.47
CA ILE A 553 -21.02 27.32 -5.97
C ILE A 553 -21.67 26.18 -6.75
N GLY A 554 -21.31 26.05 -8.02
CA GLY A 554 -22.03 25.21 -8.98
C GLY A 554 -23.47 25.66 -9.22
N GLN A 555 -24.27 24.80 -9.86
CA GLN A 555 -25.68 25.10 -10.11
C GLN A 555 -26.54 24.82 -8.87
N LEU A 556 -27.64 25.57 -8.72
CA LEU A 556 -28.61 25.33 -7.66
C LEU A 556 -29.21 23.91 -7.80
N GLY A 557 -29.27 23.19 -6.68
CA GLY A 557 -29.70 21.79 -6.63
C GLY A 557 -28.59 20.74 -6.77
N GLU A 558 -27.39 21.10 -7.25
CA GLU A 558 -26.28 20.15 -7.42
C GLU A 558 -25.46 19.87 -6.15
N GLY A 559 -25.82 20.47 -5.01
CA GLY A 559 -25.05 20.43 -3.77
C GLY A 559 -24.71 19.01 -3.27
N LEU A 560 -25.58 18.02 -3.50
CA LEU A 560 -25.29 16.61 -3.17
C LEU A 560 -24.16 16.02 -4.03
N ASN A 561 -24.07 16.38 -5.32
CA ASN A 561 -23.02 15.90 -6.22
C ASN A 561 -21.69 16.58 -5.93
N ILE A 562 -21.72 17.90 -5.71
CA ILE A 562 -20.58 18.71 -5.27
C ILE A 562 -19.99 18.14 -3.98
N LEU A 563 -20.83 17.91 -2.97
CA LEU A 563 -20.42 17.35 -1.67
C LEU A 563 -19.74 15.97 -1.83
N ARG A 564 -20.32 15.06 -2.63
CA ARG A 564 -19.75 13.73 -2.88
C ARG A 564 -18.38 13.78 -3.57
N ASN A 565 -18.19 14.72 -4.51
CA ASN A 565 -16.90 14.94 -5.18
C ASN A 565 -15.84 15.51 -4.22
N LEU A 566 -16.16 16.59 -3.49
CA LEU A 566 -15.26 17.19 -2.49
C LEU A 566 -14.82 16.17 -1.43
N HIS A 567 -15.74 15.31 -0.98
CA HIS A 567 -15.42 14.24 -0.02
C HIS A 567 -14.39 13.24 -0.54
N GLY A 568 -14.30 13.01 -1.86
CA GLY A 568 -13.25 12.18 -2.46
C GLY A 568 -11.84 12.72 -2.20
N TYR A 569 -11.65 14.03 -2.38
CA TYR A 569 -10.39 14.71 -2.08
C TYR A 569 -10.12 14.74 -0.57
N VAL A 570 -11.09 15.22 0.23
CA VAL A 570 -10.96 15.35 1.70
C VAL A 570 -10.56 14.03 2.36
N ARG A 571 -11.20 12.92 2.00
CA ARG A 571 -10.90 11.57 2.53
C ARG A 571 -9.49 11.10 2.18
N THR A 572 -9.05 11.38 0.95
CA THR A 572 -7.73 10.98 0.45
C THR A 572 -6.64 11.79 1.15
N THR A 573 -6.79 13.11 1.23
CA THR A 573 -5.84 14.01 1.91
C THR A 573 -5.79 13.76 3.43
N LEU A 574 -6.93 13.47 4.08
CA LEU A 574 -6.97 13.02 5.48
C LEU A 574 -6.24 11.68 5.69
N SER A 575 -6.25 10.79 4.70
CA SER A 575 -5.51 9.53 4.77
C SER A 575 -3.99 9.77 4.67
N GLY A 576 -3.55 10.74 3.86
CA GLY A 576 -2.16 11.22 3.84
C GLY A 576 -1.71 11.79 5.19
N MET A 577 -2.56 12.57 5.85
CA MET A 577 -2.31 13.02 7.23
C MET A 577 -2.13 11.83 8.19
N CYS A 578 -2.93 10.77 8.02
CA CYS A 578 -2.80 9.56 8.85
C CYS A 578 -1.46 8.83 8.64
N VAL A 579 -0.97 8.76 7.40
CA VAL A 579 0.34 8.17 7.07
C VAL A 579 1.47 8.95 7.75
N GLY A 580 1.42 10.28 7.72
CA GLY A 580 2.43 11.14 8.35
C GLY A 580 2.52 10.94 9.87
N VAL A 581 1.37 10.89 10.56
CA VAL A 581 1.35 10.55 12.00
C VAL A 581 1.82 9.11 12.23
N GLY A 582 1.42 8.15 11.39
CA GLY A 582 1.86 6.75 11.47
C GLY A 582 3.38 6.61 11.42
N LYS A 583 4.03 7.24 10.44
CA LYS A 583 5.49 7.33 10.30
C LYS A 583 6.15 7.93 11.56
N ARG A 584 5.57 8.99 12.13
CA ARG A 584 6.08 9.62 13.35
C ARG A 584 5.93 8.74 14.60
N LEU A 585 4.82 8.00 14.72
CA LEU A 585 4.61 7.02 15.81
C LEU A 585 5.56 5.84 15.71
N ILE A 586 5.86 5.33 14.51
CA ILE A 586 6.89 4.30 14.27
C ILE A 586 8.25 4.81 14.72
N GLN A 587 8.62 6.05 14.38
CA GLN A 587 9.89 6.64 14.80
C GLN A 587 10.01 6.66 16.33
N LEU A 588 9.01 7.24 17.03
CA LEU A 588 9.01 7.33 18.50
C LEU A 588 9.05 5.94 19.16
N ALA A 589 8.27 4.98 18.66
CA ALA A 589 8.27 3.61 19.16
C ALA A 589 9.61 2.90 18.94
N SER A 590 10.27 3.13 17.81
CA SER A 590 11.56 2.53 17.47
C SER A 590 12.69 3.11 18.31
N GLU A 591 12.73 4.44 18.47
CA GLU A 591 13.70 5.13 19.35
C GLU A 591 13.57 4.62 20.80
N ARG A 592 12.33 4.52 21.31
CA ARG A 592 12.04 3.94 22.63
C ARG A 592 12.46 2.47 22.74
N ALA A 593 12.18 1.66 21.72
CA ALA A 593 12.51 0.23 21.73
C ALA A 593 14.03 -0.04 21.74
N ILE A 594 14.82 0.83 21.11
CA ILE A 594 16.29 0.76 21.09
C ILE A 594 16.88 1.20 22.43
N GLN A 595 16.37 2.30 23.01
CA GLN A 595 16.94 2.92 24.21
C GLN A 595 16.53 2.26 25.52
N ARG A 596 15.34 1.64 25.58
CA ARG A 596 14.78 1.12 26.83
C ARG A 596 15.20 -0.33 27.08
N GLU A 597 15.73 -0.57 28.27
CA GLU A 597 15.97 -1.91 28.80
C GLU A 597 14.88 -2.36 29.78
N SER A 598 14.56 -3.65 29.76
CA SER A 598 13.65 -4.33 30.68
C SER A 598 13.97 -5.82 30.72
N PHE A 599 13.93 -6.44 31.90
CA PHE A 599 14.34 -7.85 32.11
C PHE A 599 15.75 -8.17 31.56
N SER A 600 16.69 -7.24 31.76
CA SER A 600 18.10 -7.33 31.32
C SER A 600 18.29 -7.54 29.81
N ARG A 601 17.35 -7.03 28.99
CA ARG A 601 17.44 -6.98 27.52
C ARG A 601 16.87 -5.65 27.03
N ARG A 602 17.21 -5.23 25.80
CA ARG A 602 16.54 -4.08 25.18
C ARG A 602 15.14 -4.48 24.75
N LEU A 603 14.21 -3.52 24.69
CA LEU A 603 12.85 -3.80 24.21
C LEU A 603 12.86 -4.31 22.77
N MET A 604 13.78 -3.84 21.92
CA MET A 604 13.95 -4.33 20.54
C MET A 604 14.24 -5.83 20.43
N ASP A 605 14.79 -6.47 21.48
CA ASP A 605 15.10 -7.91 21.50
C ASP A 605 13.87 -8.77 21.88
N GLN A 606 12.74 -8.14 22.24
CA GLN A 606 11.56 -8.81 22.75
C GLN A 606 10.55 -9.04 21.61
N GLY A 607 10.22 -10.30 21.32
CA GLY A 607 9.33 -10.66 20.20
C GLY A 607 7.93 -10.02 20.22
N LEU A 608 7.42 -9.62 21.39
CA LEU A 608 6.16 -8.86 21.49
C LEU A 608 6.30 -7.41 21.02
N ILE A 609 7.45 -6.77 21.25
CA ILE A 609 7.76 -5.42 20.77
C ILE A 609 8.01 -5.47 19.26
N GLN A 610 8.79 -6.44 18.79
CA GLN A 610 9.01 -6.70 17.35
C GLN A 610 7.67 -6.91 16.62
N LYS A 611 6.74 -7.66 17.20
CA LYS A 611 5.38 -7.84 16.65
C LYS A 611 4.58 -6.53 16.58
N ARG A 612 4.66 -5.66 17.59
CA ARG A 612 4.00 -4.34 17.54
C ARG A 612 4.61 -3.46 16.45
N LEU A 613 5.95 -3.37 16.38
CA LEU A 613 6.65 -2.60 15.35
C LEU A 613 6.29 -3.10 13.93
N PHE A 614 6.26 -4.42 13.71
CA PHE A 614 5.78 -5.02 12.46
C PHE A 614 4.34 -4.61 12.12
N HIS A 615 3.41 -4.66 13.10
CA HIS A 615 2.03 -4.23 12.87
C HIS A 615 1.92 -2.74 12.56
N MET A 616 2.71 -1.89 13.23
CA MET A 616 2.74 -0.46 12.96
C MET A 616 3.28 -0.16 11.56
N GLU A 617 4.36 -0.83 11.16
CA GLU A 617 4.99 -0.68 9.84
C GLU A 617 4.09 -1.17 8.72
N ILE A 618 3.60 -2.42 8.78
CA ILE A 618 2.80 -3.00 7.70
C ILE A 618 1.50 -2.23 7.49
N ASP A 619 0.79 -1.84 8.57
CA ASP A 619 -0.41 -1.05 8.46
C ASP A 619 -0.08 0.36 7.90
N THR A 620 1.05 0.99 8.26
CA THR A 620 1.48 2.28 7.67
C THR A 620 1.81 2.18 6.19
N TYR A 621 2.53 1.13 5.79
CA TYR A 621 2.83 0.86 4.39
C TYR A 621 1.55 0.62 3.58
N THR A 622 0.58 -0.12 4.10
CA THR A 622 -0.72 -0.30 3.45
C THR A 622 -1.52 1.00 3.36
N MET A 623 -1.58 1.80 4.44
CA MET A 623 -2.24 3.13 4.45
C MET A 623 -1.67 4.04 3.36
N GLU A 624 -0.33 4.12 3.28
CA GLU A 624 0.39 4.91 2.29
C GLU A 624 0.11 4.42 0.86
N SER A 625 0.17 3.10 0.65
CA SER A 625 -0.07 2.50 -0.66
C SER A 625 -1.49 2.79 -1.19
N MET A 626 -2.51 2.63 -0.33
CA MET A 626 -3.89 2.95 -0.68
C MET A 626 -4.06 4.45 -0.97
N THR A 627 -3.48 5.32 -0.13
CA THR A 627 -3.59 6.77 -0.28
C THR A 627 -2.99 7.26 -1.59
N TYR A 628 -1.75 6.85 -1.90
CA TYR A 628 -1.07 7.27 -3.12
C TYR A 628 -1.71 6.69 -4.39
N LEU A 629 -2.25 5.45 -4.32
CA LEU A 629 -3.07 4.91 -5.40
C LEU A 629 -4.34 5.76 -5.62
N THR A 630 -5.12 6.04 -4.57
CA THR A 630 -6.34 6.84 -4.68
C THR A 630 -6.06 8.27 -5.19
N SER A 631 -4.99 8.93 -4.72
CA SER A 631 -4.62 10.25 -5.25
C SER A 631 -4.12 10.22 -6.70
N GLY A 632 -3.51 9.12 -7.16
CA GLY A 632 -3.20 8.96 -8.58
C GLY A 632 -4.44 8.76 -9.46
N ILE A 633 -5.47 8.08 -8.94
CA ILE A 633 -6.79 8.01 -9.61
C ILE A 633 -7.43 9.41 -9.67
N LEU A 634 -7.35 10.20 -8.58
CA LEU A 634 -7.83 11.60 -8.60
C LEU A 634 -7.15 12.45 -9.68
N ASP A 635 -5.85 12.29 -9.87
CA ASP A 635 -5.07 13.07 -10.84
C ASP A 635 -5.16 12.55 -12.29
N SER A 636 -5.74 11.37 -12.50
CA SER A 636 -5.89 10.76 -13.84
C SER A 636 -7.13 11.22 -14.60
N PHE A 637 -8.11 11.83 -13.94
CA PHE A 637 -9.40 12.23 -14.54
C PHE A 637 -9.80 13.63 -14.09
N SER A 638 -10.44 14.41 -14.97
CA SER A 638 -10.90 15.77 -14.64
C SER A 638 -12.01 15.81 -13.59
N MET A 639 -12.87 14.78 -13.52
CA MET A 639 -14.00 14.68 -12.59
C MET A 639 -14.15 13.25 -12.04
N PRO A 640 -13.22 12.76 -11.20
CA PRO A 640 -13.10 11.35 -10.82
C PRO A 640 -14.26 10.86 -9.92
N VAL A 641 -14.87 9.71 -10.25
CA VAL A 641 -15.86 9.03 -9.39
C VAL A 641 -15.18 8.00 -8.50
N ILE A 642 -14.81 8.41 -7.28
CA ILE A 642 -14.02 7.58 -6.33
C ILE A 642 -14.64 7.43 -4.93
N SER A 643 -15.97 7.45 -4.83
CA SER A 643 -16.74 7.41 -3.56
C SER A 643 -16.32 6.27 -2.62
N ILE A 644 -16.08 5.08 -3.19
CA ILE A 644 -15.76 3.83 -2.51
C ILE A 644 -14.27 3.81 -2.17
N GLU A 645 -13.41 4.04 -3.15
CA GLU A 645 -11.95 4.03 -3.04
C GLU A 645 -11.49 5.00 -1.93
N SER A 646 -11.95 6.25 -1.98
CA SER A 646 -11.66 7.26 -0.95
C SER A 646 -12.21 6.87 0.42
N ALA A 647 -13.42 6.29 0.49
CA ALA A 647 -14.01 5.82 1.74
C ALA A 647 -13.24 4.64 2.34
N LEU A 648 -12.85 3.64 1.52
CA LEU A 648 -12.03 2.50 1.95
C LEU A 648 -10.67 2.98 2.48
N THR A 649 -10.01 3.90 1.77
CA THR A 649 -8.75 4.52 2.20
C THR A 649 -8.92 5.23 3.55
N LYS A 650 -9.96 6.06 3.72
CA LYS A 650 -10.20 6.78 5.00
C LYS A 650 -10.58 5.85 6.15
N ILE A 651 -11.43 4.84 5.92
CA ILE A 651 -11.77 3.82 6.92
C ILE A 651 -10.50 3.11 7.37
N PHE A 652 -9.72 2.58 6.42
CA PHE A 652 -8.50 1.85 6.72
C PHE A 652 -7.52 2.76 7.46
N ALA A 653 -7.22 3.96 6.93
CA ALA A 653 -6.24 4.86 7.51
C ALA A 653 -6.57 5.27 8.96
N THR A 654 -7.81 5.70 9.22
CA THR A 654 -8.18 6.20 10.55
C THR A 654 -8.39 5.08 11.59
N ASP A 655 -8.89 3.90 11.20
CA ASP A 655 -9.00 2.75 12.12
C ASP A 655 -7.62 2.18 12.52
N ARG A 656 -6.67 2.22 11.58
CA ARG A 656 -5.31 1.68 11.76
C ARG A 656 -4.47 2.61 12.61
N LEU A 657 -4.48 3.91 12.29
CA LEU A 657 -3.71 4.91 13.04
C LEU A 657 -4.02 4.91 14.54
N TYR A 658 -5.28 4.69 14.93
CA TYR A 658 -5.64 4.58 16.34
C TYR A 658 -4.97 3.39 17.04
N ARG A 659 -4.83 2.24 16.35
CA ARG A 659 -4.10 1.07 16.86
C ARG A 659 -2.60 1.36 16.95
N LEU A 660 -2.03 2.02 15.95
CA LEU A 660 -0.62 2.44 15.93
C LEU A 660 -0.29 3.38 17.10
N ALA A 661 -1.17 4.35 17.41
CA ALA A 661 -1.00 5.24 18.55
C ALA A 661 -1.08 4.47 19.88
N ASN A 662 -2.00 3.50 19.99
CA ASN A 662 -2.09 2.63 21.15
C ASN A 662 -0.87 1.70 21.29
N ASP A 663 -0.37 1.10 20.21
CA ASP A 663 0.84 0.27 20.22
C ASP A 663 2.09 1.08 20.59
N CYS A 664 2.19 2.33 20.10
CA CYS A 664 3.21 3.28 20.52
C CYS A 664 3.09 3.57 22.04
N LEU A 665 1.89 3.88 22.53
CA LEU A 665 1.64 4.14 23.96
C LEU A 665 2.09 2.97 24.84
N GLU A 666 1.76 1.74 24.44
CA GLU A 666 2.12 0.51 25.14
C GLU A 666 3.65 0.26 25.16
N ILE A 667 4.39 0.69 24.12
CA ILE A 667 5.86 0.61 24.07
C ILE A 667 6.51 1.65 25.01
N PHE A 668 5.89 2.82 25.21
CA PHE A 668 6.33 3.78 26.23
C PHE A 668 5.93 3.36 27.64
N GLY A 669 4.78 2.71 27.80
CA GLY A 669 4.20 2.32 29.09
C GLY A 669 3.59 3.49 29.84
N VAL A 670 3.67 3.48 31.17
CA VAL A 670 3.08 4.53 32.04
C VAL A 670 3.69 5.92 31.81
N GLU A 671 4.92 6.00 31.29
CA GLU A 671 5.53 7.27 30.85
C GLU A 671 4.73 7.90 29.69
N GLY A 672 4.16 7.08 28.82
CA GLY A 672 3.45 7.53 27.62
C GLY A 672 2.12 8.23 27.89
N ILE A 673 1.54 8.10 29.10
CA ILE A 673 0.26 8.71 29.49
C ILE A 673 0.41 10.07 30.20
N GLU A 674 1.64 10.57 30.36
CA GLU A 674 1.87 11.90 30.96
C GLU A 674 1.33 13.02 30.04
N ILE A 675 0.61 13.98 30.62
CA ILE A 675 0.03 15.09 29.86
C ILE A 675 1.16 15.94 29.27
N GLY A 676 1.16 16.09 27.94
CA GLY A 676 2.23 16.76 27.18
C GLY A 676 3.29 15.81 26.64
N HIS A 677 3.22 14.51 26.92
CA HIS A 677 3.99 13.50 26.20
C HIS A 677 3.48 13.40 24.74
N PRO A 678 4.36 13.36 23.71
CA PRO A 678 3.94 13.38 22.32
C PRO A 678 2.94 12.30 21.91
N VAL A 679 3.04 11.10 22.50
CA VAL A 679 2.16 9.96 22.20
C VAL A 679 0.77 10.12 22.82
N GLU A 680 0.68 10.70 24.02
CA GLU A 680 -0.58 11.07 24.68
C GLU A 680 -1.35 12.07 23.82
N GLN A 681 -0.66 13.12 23.38
CA GLN A 681 -1.24 14.14 22.51
C GLN A 681 -1.72 13.53 21.19
N TYR A 682 -0.88 12.77 20.48
CA TYR A 682 -1.28 12.16 19.22
C TYR A 682 -2.52 11.28 19.37
N LEU A 683 -2.63 10.48 20.44
CA LEU A 683 -3.79 9.62 20.68
C LEU A 683 -5.09 10.41 20.85
N ARG A 684 -5.06 11.57 21.53
CA ARG A 684 -6.22 12.47 21.64
C ARG A 684 -6.54 13.18 20.33
N ASP A 685 -5.51 13.67 19.64
CA ASP A 685 -5.64 14.51 18.45
C ASP A 685 -6.13 13.73 17.22
N ILE A 686 -5.73 12.47 17.02
CA ILE A 686 -6.21 11.65 15.89
C ILE A 686 -7.64 11.13 16.09
N ARG A 687 -8.13 11.05 17.34
CA ARG A 687 -9.38 10.35 17.65
C ARG A 687 -10.60 10.87 16.86
N PRO A 688 -10.77 12.21 16.66
CA PRO A 688 -11.85 12.76 15.86
C PRO A 688 -11.79 12.41 14.35
N TRP A 689 -10.62 12.09 13.78
CA TRP A 689 -10.47 11.85 12.33
C TRP A 689 -11.32 10.68 11.82
N SER A 690 -11.52 9.65 12.64
CA SER A 690 -12.46 8.53 12.35
C SER A 690 -13.94 8.96 12.25
N MET A 691 -14.28 10.14 12.76
CA MET A 691 -15.63 10.71 12.81
C MET A 691 -15.83 11.87 11.82
N PHE A 692 -14.77 12.55 11.41
CA PHE A 692 -14.79 13.61 10.40
C PHE A 692 -15.28 13.14 9.03
N ASP A 693 -15.84 14.08 8.26
CA ASP A 693 -16.66 13.85 7.06
C ASP A 693 -17.87 12.97 7.38
N VAL A 694 -17.68 11.65 7.39
CA VAL A 694 -18.68 10.65 7.74
C VAL A 694 -18.03 9.59 8.64
N PRO A 695 -18.69 9.14 9.74
CA PRO A 695 -18.18 8.09 10.61
C PRO A 695 -17.88 6.78 9.86
N ASN A 696 -16.78 6.12 10.22
CA ASN A 696 -16.28 4.93 9.52
C ASN A 696 -17.31 3.80 9.39
N ASP A 697 -18.18 3.57 10.39
CA ASP A 697 -19.23 2.56 10.30
C ASP A 697 -20.31 2.90 9.25
N VAL A 698 -20.63 4.18 9.04
CA VAL A 698 -21.56 4.59 7.96
C VAL A 698 -20.88 4.47 6.60
N LEU A 699 -19.59 4.82 6.50
CA LEU A 699 -18.83 4.61 5.26
C LEU A 699 -18.74 3.13 4.88
N ARG A 700 -18.58 2.21 5.83
CA ARG A 700 -18.64 0.75 5.58
C ARG A 700 -19.98 0.32 4.97
N LEU A 701 -21.09 0.87 5.47
CA LEU A 701 -22.40 0.59 4.90
C LEU A 701 -22.54 1.18 3.49
N LEU A 702 -22.05 2.40 3.26
CA LEU A 702 -22.06 3.07 1.96
C LEU A 702 -21.25 2.30 0.91
N THR A 703 -20.00 1.92 1.21
CA THR A 703 -19.12 1.22 0.27
C THR A 703 -19.69 -0.14 -0.14
N ALA A 704 -20.21 -0.90 0.83
CA ALA A 704 -20.89 -2.16 0.56
C ALA A 704 -22.19 -1.96 -0.23
N TRP A 705 -22.98 -0.93 0.09
CA TRP A 705 -24.24 -0.65 -0.60
C TRP A 705 -24.03 -0.20 -2.05
N GLU A 706 -23.15 0.78 -2.31
CA GLU A 706 -22.86 1.27 -3.66
C GLU A 706 -22.33 0.13 -4.57
N GLY A 707 -21.45 -0.72 -4.05
CA GLY A 707 -20.95 -1.90 -4.77
C GLY A 707 -21.96 -3.03 -4.95
N VAL A 708 -22.85 -3.26 -3.98
CA VAL A 708 -23.98 -4.19 -4.17
C VAL A 708 -24.94 -3.67 -5.24
N MET A 709 -25.20 -2.36 -5.27
CA MET A 709 -26.06 -1.74 -6.27
C MET A 709 -25.49 -1.88 -7.69
N SER A 710 -24.17 -1.70 -7.89
CA SER A 710 -23.53 -1.88 -9.20
C SER A 710 -23.61 -3.32 -9.74
N VAL A 711 -23.66 -4.33 -8.86
CA VAL A 711 -23.92 -5.73 -9.26
C VAL A 711 -25.40 -5.97 -9.50
N SER A 712 -26.26 -5.35 -8.69
CA SER A 712 -27.71 -5.57 -8.72
C SER A 712 -28.36 -5.18 -10.05
N THR A 713 -27.83 -4.16 -10.73
CA THR A 713 -28.28 -3.73 -12.08
C THR A 713 -27.97 -4.81 -13.12
N VAL A 714 -26.78 -5.41 -13.06
CA VAL A 714 -26.32 -6.46 -13.97
C VAL A 714 -27.09 -7.78 -13.77
N ILE A 715 -27.35 -8.16 -12.51
CA ILE A 715 -28.00 -9.46 -12.19
C ILE A 715 -29.49 -9.35 -11.87
N HIS A 716 -30.11 -8.18 -12.05
CA HIS A 716 -31.50 -7.90 -11.65
C HIS A 716 -32.47 -9.00 -12.10
N ASP A 717 -32.37 -9.37 -13.37
CA ASP A 717 -33.27 -10.32 -14.00
C ASP A 717 -33.12 -11.75 -13.47
N PHE A 718 -31.91 -12.13 -13.08
CA PHE A 718 -31.59 -13.42 -12.48
C PHE A 718 -32.12 -13.51 -11.04
N VAL A 719 -31.88 -12.47 -10.23
CA VAL A 719 -32.39 -12.37 -8.85
C VAL A 719 -33.93 -12.33 -8.86
N ARG A 720 -34.54 -11.57 -9.76
CA ARG A 720 -36.00 -11.50 -9.98
C ARG A 720 -36.60 -12.87 -10.29
N LYS A 721 -35.96 -13.67 -11.15
CA LYS A 721 -36.44 -15.02 -11.50
C LYS A 721 -36.28 -16.01 -10.33
N ILE A 722 -35.18 -15.99 -9.60
CA ILE A 722 -34.95 -16.90 -8.46
C ILE A 722 -35.90 -16.62 -7.28
N ARG A 723 -36.13 -15.34 -6.95
CA ARG A 723 -37.03 -14.94 -5.85
C ARG A 723 -38.52 -15.17 -6.15
N ASN A 724 -38.90 -15.40 -7.41
CA ASN A 724 -40.28 -15.68 -7.85
C ASN A 724 -40.46 -17.13 -8.35
N PRO A 725 -40.33 -18.15 -7.46
CA PRO A 725 -40.26 -19.55 -7.86
C PRO A 725 -41.54 -20.11 -8.45
N ILE A 726 -42.70 -19.52 -8.14
CA ILE A 726 -44.00 -19.92 -8.67
C ILE A 726 -44.08 -19.59 -10.18
N HIS A 727 -43.52 -18.45 -10.59
CA HIS A 727 -43.51 -18.01 -11.98
C HIS A 727 -42.32 -18.56 -12.79
N PHE A 728 -41.20 -18.90 -12.13
CA PHE A 728 -39.98 -19.40 -12.78
C PHE A 728 -39.43 -20.68 -12.12
N PRO A 729 -40.22 -21.77 -11.99
CA PRO A 729 -39.82 -22.97 -11.24
C PRO A 729 -38.55 -23.62 -11.80
N GLY A 730 -38.39 -23.64 -13.14
CA GLY A 730 -37.19 -24.15 -13.79
C GLY A 730 -35.91 -23.37 -13.44
N THR A 731 -36.00 -22.06 -13.19
CA THR A 731 -34.83 -21.25 -12.79
C THR A 731 -34.40 -21.56 -11.36
N LYS A 732 -35.34 -21.71 -10.41
CA LYS A 732 -34.99 -22.10 -9.04
C LYS A 732 -34.53 -23.55 -8.95
N LEU A 733 -35.12 -24.47 -9.72
CA LEU A 733 -34.65 -25.86 -9.76
C LEU A 733 -33.25 -25.95 -10.35
N ARG A 734 -32.98 -25.28 -11.49
CA ARG A 734 -31.63 -25.18 -12.06
C ARG A 734 -30.66 -24.57 -11.07
N HIS A 735 -31.03 -23.45 -10.42
CA HIS A 735 -30.22 -22.82 -9.39
C HIS A 735 -29.94 -23.75 -8.20
N LEU A 736 -30.92 -24.52 -7.72
CA LEU A 736 -30.74 -25.45 -6.60
C LEU A 736 -29.78 -26.59 -6.97
N LEU A 737 -29.96 -27.17 -8.17
CA LEU A 737 -29.09 -28.21 -8.72
C LEU A 737 -27.66 -27.69 -8.92
N THR A 738 -27.50 -26.49 -9.50
CA THR A 738 -26.18 -25.85 -9.62
C THR A 738 -25.64 -25.36 -8.28
N SER A 739 -26.43 -24.93 -7.31
CA SER A 739 -25.88 -24.51 -6.01
C SER A 739 -25.42 -25.74 -5.21
N TRP A 740 -26.11 -26.87 -5.28
CA TRP A 740 -25.64 -28.11 -4.65
C TRP A 740 -24.30 -28.61 -5.23
N THR A 741 -24.07 -28.47 -6.54
CA THR A 741 -22.75 -28.77 -7.13
C THR A 741 -21.76 -27.63 -6.90
N THR A 742 -22.06 -26.44 -7.42
CA THR A 742 -21.22 -25.23 -7.45
C THR A 742 -20.98 -24.56 -6.09
N GLN A 743 -21.72 -24.82 -5.01
CA GLN A 743 -21.42 -24.24 -3.69
C GLN A 743 -20.46 -25.13 -2.88
N ALA A 744 -20.63 -26.45 -2.95
CA ALA A 744 -19.61 -27.40 -2.47
C ALA A 744 -18.35 -27.32 -3.34
N GLN A 745 -18.48 -27.04 -4.63
CA GLN A 745 -17.38 -26.78 -5.56
C GLN A 745 -16.81 -25.34 -5.49
N ALA A 746 -17.53 -24.29 -5.10
CA ALA A 746 -16.92 -22.96 -4.96
C ALA A 746 -15.82 -22.95 -3.88
N MET A 747 -15.89 -23.89 -2.93
CA MET A 747 -14.85 -24.16 -1.94
C MET A 747 -13.99 -25.44 -2.23
N ARG A 748 -14.16 -26.12 -3.39
CA ARG A 748 -13.45 -27.39 -3.70
C ARG A 748 -13.12 -27.69 -5.18
N ALA A 749 -13.72 -27.00 -6.14
CA ALA A 749 -13.33 -27.07 -7.54
C ALA A 749 -12.03 -26.29 -7.74
N PRO A 750 -11.25 -26.62 -8.78
CA PRO A 750 -10.08 -25.83 -9.14
C PRO A 750 -10.53 -24.38 -9.40
N PHE A 751 -9.99 -23.47 -8.61
CA PHE A 751 -10.11 -22.04 -8.85
C PHE A 751 -9.43 -21.73 -10.19
N THR A 752 -10.20 -21.28 -11.18
CA THR A 752 -9.67 -20.86 -12.48
C THR A 752 -9.36 -19.37 -12.41
N PHE A 753 -8.06 -19.04 -12.49
CA PHE A 753 -7.60 -17.70 -12.82
C PHE A 753 -8.24 -17.27 -14.15
N LYS A 754 -8.70 -16.03 -14.20
CA LYS A 754 -9.45 -15.41 -15.30
C LYS A 754 -8.80 -14.09 -15.75
N HIS A 755 -8.08 -13.42 -14.85
CA HIS A 755 -7.46 -12.12 -15.08
C HIS A 755 -5.93 -12.23 -15.25
N ASP A 756 -5.33 -13.32 -14.76
CA ASP A 756 -3.89 -13.57 -14.82
C ASP A 756 -3.09 -12.39 -14.24
N LEU A 757 -3.49 -11.94 -13.05
CA LEU A 757 -2.89 -10.77 -12.39
C LEU A 757 -1.38 -10.92 -12.13
N TRP A 758 -0.91 -12.17 -12.07
CA TRP A 758 0.49 -12.54 -11.91
C TRP A 758 1.37 -12.13 -13.11
N GLU A 759 0.80 -11.89 -14.30
CA GLU A 759 1.52 -11.37 -15.48
C GLU A 759 1.81 -9.86 -15.39
N LYS A 760 1.05 -9.14 -14.54
CA LYS A 760 1.08 -7.67 -14.41
C LYS A 760 1.83 -7.20 -13.16
N VAL A 761 2.41 -8.13 -12.39
CA VAL A 761 3.26 -7.83 -11.23
C VAL A 761 4.62 -8.52 -11.36
N HIS A 762 5.62 -8.03 -10.61
CA HIS A 762 6.92 -8.69 -10.53
C HIS A 762 6.79 -10.18 -10.11
N PRO A 763 7.54 -11.14 -10.70
CA PRO A 763 7.35 -12.57 -10.45
C PRO A 763 7.39 -13.03 -8.97
N SER A 764 8.14 -12.34 -8.10
CA SER A 764 8.15 -12.61 -6.65
C SER A 764 6.77 -12.42 -5.99
N LEU A 765 5.92 -11.58 -6.57
CA LEU A 765 4.56 -11.29 -6.13
C LEU A 765 3.50 -12.19 -6.80
N GLY A 766 3.91 -13.18 -7.59
CA GLY A 766 2.99 -14.08 -8.29
C GLY A 766 2.06 -14.90 -7.38
N ILE A 767 2.47 -15.19 -6.14
CA ILE A 767 1.58 -15.82 -5.13
C ILE A 767 0.58 -14.78 -4.56
N PRO A 768 1.02 -13.61 -4.04
CA PRO A 768 0.13 -12.52 -3.65
C PRO A 768 -0.89 -12.10 -4.72
N ALA A 769 -0.52 -12.05 -6.01
CA ALA A 769 -1.45 -11.75 -7.10
C ALA A 769 -2.53 -12.82 -7.28
N LYS A 770 -2.18 -14.10 -7.09
CA LYS A 770 -3.13 -15.22 -7.08
C LYS A 770 -4.06 -15.18 -5.88
N ASP A 771 -3.58 -14.72 -4.72
CA ASP A 771 -4.41 -14.49 -3.53
C ASP A 771 -5.41 -13.32 -3.74
N LEU A 772 -4.99 -12.23 -4.39
CA LEU A 772 -5.89 -11.14 -4.80
C LEU A 772 -6.97 -11.64 -5.77
N GLU A 773 -6.60 -12.43 -6.76
CA GLU A 773 -7.55 -12.94 -7.73
C GLU A 773 -8.58 -13.90 -7.11
N TYR A 774 -8.14 -14.74 -6.17
CA TYR A 774 -9.01 -15.56 -5.35
C TYR A 774 -9.98 -14.71 -4.50
N ALA A 775 -9.49 -13.63 -3.88
CA ALA A 775 -10.31 -12.71 -3.09
C ALA A 775 -11.42 -12.04 -3.92
N ILE A 776 -11.12 -11.61 -5.16
CA ILE A 776 -12.09 -11.02 -6.09
C ILE A 776 -13.20 -12.04 -6.44
N PHE A 777 -12.84 -13.30 -6.67
CA PHE A 777 -13.81 -14.38 -6.88
C PHE A 777 -14.69 -14.64 -5.65
N VAL A 778 -14.11 -14.62 -4.45
CA VAL A 778 -14.86 -14.73 -3.18
C VAL A 778 -15.86 -13.58 -3.05
N LEU A 779 -15.43 -12.32 -3.23
CA LEU A 779 -16.29 -11.14 -3.18
C LEU A 779 -17.48 -11.25 -4.13
N ARG A 780 -17.23 -11.61 -5.39
CA ARG A 780 -18.26 -11.79 -6.42
C ARG A 780 -19.33 -12.80 -6.00
N ASN A 781 -18.91 -13.95 -5.47
CA ASN A 781 -19.82 -15.02 -5.08
C ASN A 781 -20.61 -14.66 -3.82
N VAL A 782 -19.95 -14.08 -2.81
CA VAL A 782 -20.57 -13.58 -1.58
C VAL A 782 -21.62 -12.49 -1.90
N THR A 783 -21.30 -11.56 -2.80
CA THR A 783 -22.22 -10.49 -3.24
C THR A 783 -23.45 -11.06 -3.94
N LYS A 784 -23.26 -12.00 -4.89
CA LYS A 784 -24.35 -12.69 -5.59
C LYS A 784 -25.23 -13.52 -4.65
N GLU A 785 -24.62 -14.24 -3.71
CA GLU A 785 -25.35 -15.03 -2.71
C GLU A 785 -26.21 -14.12 -1.83
N THR A 786 -25.65 -13.01 -1.34
CA THR A 786 -26.35 -12.04 -0.49
C THR A 786 -27.50 -11.35 -1.24
N LEU A 787 -27.28 -10.90 -2.48
CA LEU A 787 -28.34 -10.34 -3.34
C LEU A 787 -29.47 -11.34 -3.63
N THR A 788 -29.13 -12.61 -3.83
CA THR A 788 -30.14 -13.66 -4.07
C THR A 788 -31.00 -13.88 -2.81
N LYS A 789 -30.37 -13.92 -1.63
CA LYS A 789 -31.03 -14.17 -0.34
C LYS A 789 -31.81 -12.98 0.21
N SER A 790 -31.23 -11.79 0.20
CA SER A 790 -31.84 -10.58 0.80
C SER A 790 -32.56 -9.70 -0.22
N GLY A 791 -32.12 -9.64 -1.48
CA GLY A 791 -32.77 -8.78 -2.47
C GLY A 791 -32.64 -7.30 -2.11
N ARG A 792 -33.76 -6.56 -2.08
CA ARG A 792 -33.80 -5.14 -1.67
C ARG A 792 -33.56 -4.97 -0.17
N ASP A 793 -33.96 -5.95 0.63
CA ASP A 793 -33.92 -5.97 2.10
C ASP A 793 -32.48 -6.09 2.66
N ILE A 794 -31.45 -6.09 1.78
CA ILE A 794 -30.04 -6.08 2.18
C ILE A 794 -29.64 -4.74 2.85
N ILE A 795 -30.31 -3.63 2.53
CA ILE A 795 -30.01 -2.30 3.08
C ILE A 795 -30.16 -2.26 4.62
N ASP A 796 -31.17 -2.96 5.14
CA ASP A 796 -31.44 -3.05 6.57
C ASP A 796 -30.46 -3.97 7.31
N ASN A 797 -29.74 -4.83 6.57
CA ASN A 797 -28.91 -5.87 7.15
C ASN A 797 -27.44 -5.44 7.33
N GLN A 798 -27.27 -4.40 8.15
CA GLN A 798 -26.00 -3.70 8.39
C GLN A 798 -24.82 -4.61 8.76
N LEU A 799 -25.05 -5.72 9.47
CA LEU A 799 -23.99 -6.66 9.86
C LEU A 799 -23.39 -7.41 8.65
N TYR A 800 -24.16 -7.65 7.59
CA TYR A 800 -23.67 -8.27 6.35
C TYR A 800 -22.97 -7.24 5.47
N LEU A 801 -23.56 -6.03 5.34
CA LEU A 801 -22.92 -4.92 4.64
C LEU A 801 -21.55 -4.59 5.26
N ARG A 802 -21.44 -4.58 6.60
CA ARG A 802 -20.16 -4.46 7.30
C ARG A 802 -19.15 -5.53 6.88
N ARG A 803 -19.51 -6.82 6.94
CA ARG A 803 -18.61 -7.93 6.55
C ARG A 803 -18.20 -7.84 5.07
N LEU A 804 -19.11 -7.43 4.21
CA LEU A 804 -18.85 -7.22 2.78
C LEU A 804 -17.86 -6.07 2.57
N SER A 805 -18.05 -4.94 3.27
CA SER A 805 -17.09 -3.82 3.24
C SER A 805 -15.70 -4.22 3.74
N GLU A 806 -15.59 -5.08 4.75
CA GLU A 806 -14.28 -5.57 5.22
C GLU A 806 -13.60 -6.40 4.12
N ILE A 807 -14.31 -7.31 3.42
CA ILE A 807 -13.74 -8.07 2.29
C ILE A 807 -13.24 -7.13 1.18
N VAL A 808 -14.02 -6.11 0.84
CA VAL A 808 -13.74 -5.13 -0.22
C VAL A 808 -12.54 -4.24 0.14
N MET A 809 -12.44 -3.84 1.41
CA MET A 809 -11.31 -3.08 1.96
C MET A 809 -9.99 -3.87 1.87
N GLU A 810 -10.03 -5.16 2.21
CA GLU A 810 -8.86 -6.04 2.08
C GLU A 810 -8.43 -6.21 0.62
N ILE A 811 -9.37 -6.36 -0.32
CA ILE A 811 -9.07 -6.44 -1.76
C ILE A 811 -8.40 -5.16 -2.26
N PHE A 812 -8.92 -3.98 -1.90
CA PHE A 812 -8.34 -2.71 -2.34
C PHE A 812 -6.94 -2.47 -1.74
N ALA A 813 -6.74 -2.85 -0.47
CA ALA A 813 -5.42 -2.85 0.17
C ALA A 813 -4.42 -3.78 -0.53
N MET A 814 -4.85 -5.00 -0.89
CA MET A 814 -4.03 -5.96 -1.63
C MET A 814 -3.64 -5.42 -3.02
N THR A 815 -4.59 -4.83 -3.78
CA THR A 815 -4.31 -4.16 -5.06
C THR A 815 -3.24 -3.08 -4.91
N ALA A 816 -3.39 -2.21 -3.91
CA ALA A 816 -2.47 -1.08 -3.71
C ALA A 816 -1.04 -1.52 -3.36
N MET A 817 -0.89 -2.48 -2.44
CA MET A 817 0.43 -3.00 -2.05
C MET A 817 1.08 -3.80 -3.18
N LEU A 818 0.31 -4.59 -3.94
CA LEU A 818 0.81 -5.33 -5.10
C LEU A 818 1.37 -4.39 -6.18
N GLY A 819 0.62 -3.36 -6.56
CA GLY A 819 1.10 -2.37 -7.53
C GLY A 819 2.34 -1.65 -7.03
N ARG A 820 2.33 -1.16 -5.79
CA ARG A 820 3.46 -0.42 -5.21
C ARG A 820 4.73 -1.24 -5.16
N SER A 821 4.69 -2.42 -4.53
CA SER A 821 5.88 -3.28 -4.36
C SER A 821 6.39 -3.82 -5.70
N SER A 822 5.48 -4.15 -6.63
CA SER A 822 5.84 -4.51 -8.01
C SER A 822 6.61 -3.40 -8.71
N ARG A 823 6.13 -2.15 -8.63
CA ARG A 823 6.83 -0.99 -9.18
C ARG A 823 8.17 -0.78 -8.48
N ALA A 824 8.19 -0.77 -7.14
CA ALA A 824 9.40 -0.54 -6.34
C ALA A 824 10.52 -1.54 -6.68
N TYR A 825 10.17 -2.82 -6.88
CA TYR A 825 11.11 -3.83 -7.35
C TYR A 825 11.55 -3.58 -8.80
N SER A 826 10.60 -3.32 -9.70
CA SER A 826 10.86 -3.15 -11.14
C SER A 826 11.77 -1.96 -11.47
N ILE A 827 11.76 -0.90 -10.66
CA ILE A 827 12.64 0.28 -10.83
C ILE A 827 13.86 0.26 -9.89
N GLY A 828 14.07 -0.82 -9.13
CA GLY A 828 15.24 -0.98 -8.26
C GLY A 828 15.29 -0.02 -7.06
N LEU A 829 14.15 0.31 -6.44
CA LEU A 829 14.14 1.13 -5.23
C LEU A 829 14.86 0.43 -4.07
N LYS A 830 15.53 1.23 -3.25
CA LYS A 830 16.12 0.77 -2.00
C LYS A 830 15.05 0.14 -1.10
N ASN A 831 15.36 -1.04 -0.52
CA ASN A 831 14.48 -1.84 0.31
C ASN A 831 13.26 -2.47 -0.43
N CYS A 832 13.27 -2.58 -1.76
CA CYS A 832 12.18 -3.22 -2.51
C CYS A 832 11.92 -4.70 -2.12
N GLU A 833 12.93 -5.42 -1.64
CA GLU A 833 12.80 -6.77 -1.07
C GLU A 833 11.89 -6.75 0.19
N HIS A 834 12.08 -5.77 1.07
CA HIS A 834 11.26 -5.59 2.28
C HIS A 834 9.81 -5.18 1.93
N GLU A 835 9.62 -4.30 0.93
CA GLU A 835 8.29 -3.99 0.39
C GLU A 835 7.58 -5.24 -0.18
N THR A 836 8.35 -6.14 -0.81
CA THR A 836 7.86 -7.41 -1.35
C THR A 836 7.46 -8.38 -0.23
N GLU A 837 8.29 -8.53 0.81
CA GLU A 837 8.00 -9.39 1.96
C GLU A 837 6.78 -8.89 2.75
N MET A 838 6.70 -7.59 3.03
CA MET A 838 5.51 -6.97 3.65
C MET A 838 4.24 -7.23 2.84
N THR A 839 4.31 -7.06 1.51
CA THR A 839 3.18 -7.34 0.61
C THR A 839 2.77 -8.81 0.64
N PHE A 840 3.73 -9.73 0.65
CA PHE A 840 3.47 -11.17 0.77
C PHE A 840 2.77 -11.52 2.09
N LEU A 841 3.28 -11.02 3.22
CA LEU A 841 2.70 -11.23 4.54
C LEU A 841 1.31 -10.59 4.67
N TYR A 842 1.09 -9.41 4.10
CA TYR A 842 -0.23 -8.77 4.10
C TYR A 842 -1.25 -9.60 3.32
N CYS A 843 -0.97 -9.93 2.05
CA CYS A 843 -1.89 -10.67 1.19
C CYS A 843 -2.28 -12.03 1.79
N LYS A 844 -1.31 -12.74 2.37
CA LYS A 844 -1.55 -14.01 3.10
C LYS A 844 -2.48 -13.83 4.30
N HIS A 845 -2.31 -12.78 5.10
CA HIS A 845 -3.19 -12.51 6.24
C HIS A 845 -4.55 -11.94 5.82
N ALA A 846 -4.62 -11.15 4.75
CA ALA A 846 -5.83 -10.60 4.17
C ALA A 846 -6.75 -11.73 3.67
N ARG A 847 -6.19 -12.70 2.94
CA ARG A 847 -6.90 -13.91 2.50
C ARG A 847 -7.57 -14.64 3.68
N LEU A 848 -6.87 -14.87 4.78
CA LEU A 848 -7.45 -15.51 5.98
C LEU A 848 -8.59 -14.70 6.62
N ARG A 849 -8.54 -13.36 6.55
CA ARG A 849 -9.63 -12.49 7.02
C ARG A 849 -10.83 -12.56 6.08
N ILE A 850 -10.59 -12.54 4.77
CA ILE A 850 -11.61 -12.66 3.72
C ILE A 850 -12.34 -14.00 3.83
N ASP A 851 -11.62 -15.12 3.96
CA ASP A 851 -12.21 -16.46 4.12
C ASP A 851 -13.13 -16.54 5.35
N ARG A 852 -12.71 -15.93 6.47
CA ARG A 852 -13.53 -15.83 7.68
C ARG A 852 -14.80 -15.01 7.43
N PHE A 853 -14.68 -13.80 6.87
CA PHE A 853 -15.84 -12.94 6.63
C PHE A 853 -16.81 -13.53 5.59
N ALA A 854 -16.29 -14.16 4.53
CA ALA A 854 -17.09 -14.86 3.53
C ALA A 854 -17.85 -16.05 4.15
N LYS A 855 -17.19 -16.82 5.03
CA LYS A 855 -17.84 -17.89 5.79
C LYS A 855 -18.93 -17.36 6.72
N GLU A 856 -18.68 -16.28 7.46
CA GLU A 856 -19.70 -15.65 8.31
C GLU A 856 -20.90 -15.18 7.48
N VAL A 857 -20.66 -14.50 6.35
CA VAL A 857 -21.74 -14.13 5.41
C VAL A 857 -22.47 -15.36 4.88
N HIS A 858 -21.83 -16.52 4.72
CA HIS A 858 -22.48 -17.76 4.28
C HIS A 858 -23.27 -18.49 5.39
N GLU A 859 -22.88 -18.42 6.67
CA GLU A 859 -23.48 -19.25 7.73
C GLU A 859 -24.77 -18.69 8.36
N HIS A 860 -24.94 -17.37 8.40
CA HIS A 860 -26.14 -16.62 8.83
C HIS A 860 -26.64 -16.80 10.28
N GLY A 861 -27.29 -15.74 10.80
CA GLY A 861 -28.22 -15.77 11.94
C GLY A 861 -27.64 -16.35 13.24
N TYR A 862 -28.28 -17.41 13.77
CA TYR A 862 -27.77 -18.14 14.95
C TYR A 862 -26.33 -18.65 14.82
N ARG A 863 -25.85 -18.97 13.62
CA ARG A 863 -24.49 -19.54 13.42
C ARG A 863 -23.39 -18.49 13.48
N THR A 864 -23.66 -17.28 13.00
CA THR A 864 -22.77 -16.11 13.16
C THR A 864 -22.88 -15.50 14.56
N GLY A 865 -23.99 -15.76 15.26
CA GLY A 865 -24.30 -15.15 16.55
C GLY A 865 -25.03 -13.80 16.43
N ASP A 866 -25.36 -13.34 15.21
CA ASP A 866 -25.96 -12.02 14.97
C ASP A 866 -27.32 -11.86 15.68
N GLU A 867 -28.16 -12.89 15.65
CA GLU A 867 -29.46 -12.88 16.34
C GLU A 867 -29.30 -12.84 17.88
N HIS A 868 -28.28 -13.53 18.42
CA HIS A 868 -27.95 -13.44 19.84
C HIS A 868 -27.44 -12.05 20.20
N LEU A 869 -26.59 -11.44 19.37
CA LEU A 869 -26.08 -10.08 19.55
C LEU A 869 -27.24 -9.07 19.59
N GLN A 870 -28.16 -9.13 18.62
CA GLN A 870 -29.34 -8.25 18.56
C GLN A 870 -30.27 -8.45 19.76
N HIS A 871 -30.52 -9.70 20.17
CA HIS A 871 -31.36 -10.01 21.34
C HIS A 871 -30.75 -9.53 22.66
N LEU A 872 -29.44 -9.73 22.86
CA LEU A 872 -28.72 -9.23 24.04
C LEU A 872 -28.64 -7.69 24.05
N ALA A 873 -28.39 -7.06 22.90
CA ALA A 873 -28.47 -5.61 22.77
C ALA A 873 -29.86 -5.06 23.13
N LYS A 874 -30.93 -5.70 22.65
CA LYS A 874 -32.32 -5.33 23.01
C LYS A 874 -32.58 -5.40 24.52
N ARG A 875 -31.99 -6.37 25.24
CA ARG A 875 -32.09 -6.43 26.71
C ARG A 875 -31.40 -5.25 27.39
N MET A 876 -30.20 -4.85 26.94
CA MET A 876 -29.49 -3.68 27.46
C MET A 876 -30.27 -2.38 27.20
N LEU A 877 -30.90 -2.25 26.02
CA LEU A 877 -31.73 -1.10 25.67
C LEU A 877 -33.01 -1.00 26.51
N ILE A 878 -33.69 -2.13 26.76
CA ILE A 878 -34.87 -2.19 27.66
C ILE A 878 -34.48 -1.81 29.09
N ALA A 879 -33.34 -2.31 29.59
CA ALA A 879 -32.82 -1.98 30.91
C ALA A 879 -32.20 -0.57 31.01
N LYS A 880 -31.96 0.10 29.87
CA LYS A 880 -31.21 1.37 29.77
C LYS A 880 -29.84 1.31 30.47
N GLY A 881 -29.19 0.15 30.44
CA GLY A 881 -27.95 -0.10 31.17
C GLY A 881 -27.52 -1.57 31.13
N TYR A 882 -26.56 -1.93 32.00
CA TYR A 882 -26.11 -3.31 32.17
C TYR A 882 -27.19 -4.11 32.94
N PRO A 883 -27.83 -5.14 32.34
CA PRO A 883 -29.03 -5.77 32.89
C PRO A 883 -28.73 -6.96 33.81
N ILE A 884 -27.46 -7.30 34.03
CA ILE A 884 -27.05 -8.45 34.83
C ILE A 884 -26.75 -7.95 36.25
N THR A 885 -27.35 -8.60 37.24
CA THR A 885 -27.12 -8.30 38.66
C THR A 885 -25.70 -8.66 39.08
N THR A 886 -25.22 -8.05 40.17
CA THR A 886 -23.92 -8.43 40.73
C THR A 886 -23.97 -9.89 41.23
N PRO A 887 -22.91 -10.70 41.06
CA PRO A 887 -22.86 -12.07 41.61
C PRO A 887 -23.01 -12.17 43.13
N LEU A 888 -22.98 -11.04 43.84
CA LEU A 888 -23.21 -10.93 45.28
C LEU A 888 -24.70 -10.78 45.65
N GLU A 889 -25.57 -10.49 44.69
CA GLU A 889 -26.99 -10.26 44.92
C GLU A 889 -27.72 -11.59 45.18
N ARG A 890 -28.57 -11.60 46.21
CA ARG A 890 -29.33 -12.79 46.62
C ARG A 890 -30.79 -12.42 46.82
N THR A 891 -31.68 -13.11 46.12
CA THR A 891 -33.09 -13.23 46.51
C THR A 891 -33.18 -14.16 47.71
N TYR A 892 -33.60 -13.62 48.86
CA TYR A 892 -33.92 -14.36 50.08
C TYR A 892 -35.41 -14.69 50.15
#